data_AF-A0A8H8DEL3-F1
#
_entry.id   AF-A0A8H8DEL3-F1
#
_cell.length_a   1.000
_cell.length_b   1.000
_cell.length_c   1.000
_cell.angle_alpha   90.00
_cell.angle_beta   90.00
_cell.angle_gamma   90.00
#
_symmetry.space_group_name_H-M   'P 1'
#
loop_
_entity.id
_entity.type
_entity.pdbx_description
1 polymer ?
#
loop_
_entity_poly.entity_id
_entity_poly.type
_entity_poly.pdbx_seq_one_letter_code
_entity_poly.pdbx_strand_id
1 'polypeptide(L)'
;MTTSLLTTLTSEVNQFDSSGRDSLDLLLQDSNSFLQSLKELESDLEKEINEEKGDTPQVQNGNTQTTTTDRISGLSKQSDTWYKSSIGRLKTYNTTINRFSKNVLNNSKFSVNLDDAYIYPLNMDSYPVGDFDFDMMLNELGPGPVNKIPSELESKSVKQENRQELIKAIILHLLKIGQSNIVPSMVKQLLIDPMISEELAEKFNLLNQIVDDICINHDLTHALAWFETKFNEQAIKHVPVLEESGSLSEVEFKFHMLQFIILLNGKESKFTSNDALQAYFYAREHFSKFLKEYLNELAPLMSLILFNSDSGIENFSRQMQKKTAIGNFIEKLKQGFAIEAEQVIGRQNEAEFVSELLNSFDNVHENEELFTNLSHDFVAEYCKDLKLSSDSSLFQSVLAGHIYLPSFYKYNSIELKMKNFNGKAKSIQSENDLLENSVASFHFELPFQLPDSNRFLFRNHPIFICPVSREQSIPLSEITEESITVSNDAKGHLVSRKRKISVDNPLNTQVVALKYCNHLALKESVWHLSKKGIDAKDPTLLINENSTLGERWCPIYEKEANFESTHFEQAMLNIIRQPNINSTVILRADILKERVLNPNEGETTFISKLINSLPEVESTEGNDMVLLHRDLQDVNVREINLDGCSLDLENRCEIVRRIIPRNPFKDYIINQTCLVMKTKDDNSVLVVYVPHIQTAEEIPYYLPPVYAVGILFHNHKVSLHYLPFELNDWREERNKIKTMELTERPIRIALRLLQTSTKHSSGVNLGYEKRVNHDLVVSKVDFQNRYITLKSKYSSDLVNSWCESTDPKKHVFEDLAIAAFLIEYWKLKKFDKDAFEFRDLGCGNGLLVYILMMEGYKGEGIDARARKSWKMYPPEVQHKLVEKIIVPSILLKPHPSLAMIAPHIKDNGRQFAEPKDNQVNYHTAESLLNSPNVCTTEDFPSNTFLIGNHSDELTCWIPLLEFPFMVIPCCSHALNGNKMRYPPRKIKIAMPNQASASTYGSLVDHVEDIAILNGWQIEKEMLRIPSTRNAAVMSCGKVKQFQGEPQEISKLRVLDIIAMEGGAEGWVENSLNLMKKAPRSH
;
A
#
# COMPACT_ATOMS: atom_id res chain seq x y z
N MET A 1 8.22 -24.31 24.50
CA MET A 1 7.96 -22.86 24.75
C MET A 1 6.51 -22.55 25.13
N THR A 2 6.11 -22.72 26.38
CA THR A 2 4.79 -22.22 26.86
C THR A 2 4.88 -21.39 28.13
N THR A 3 5.91 -21.56 28.98
CA THR A 3 6.04 -20.76 30.22
C THR A 3 6.50 -19.32 29.96
N SER A 4 7.50 -19.07 29.12
CA SER A 4 8.00 -17.71 28.79
C SER A 4 6.94 -16.86 28.07
N LEU A 5 6.24 -17.44 27.10
CA LEU A 5 5.16 -16.75 26.39
C LEU A 5 4.00 -16.48 27.35
N LEU A 6 3.55 -17.48 28.12
CA LEU A 6 2.44 -17.32 29.04
C LEU A 6 2.77 -16.36 30.19
N THR A 7 4.01 -16.33 30.70
CA THR A 7 4.45 -15.36 31.73
C THR A 7 4.58 -13.95 31.15
N THR A 8 5.14 -13.80 29.96
CA THR A 8 5.20 -12.51 29.26
C THR A 8 3.78 -12.00 28.98
N LEU A 9 2.90 -12.87 28.50
CA LEU A 9 1.52 -12.53 28.16
C LEU A 9 0.68 -12.27 29.41
N THR A 10 0.88 -13.04 30.48
CA THR A 10 0.26 -12.77 31.80
C THR A 10 0.75 -11.44 32.35
N SER A 11 2.06 -11.13 32.25
CA SER A 11 2.62 -9.84 32.68
C SER A 11 2.05 -8.67 31.87
N GLU A 12 2.01 -8.80 30.54
CA GLU A 12 1.53 -7.77 29.62
C GLU A 12 0.01 -7.58 29.72
N VAL A 13 -0.77 -8.65 29.90
CA VAL A 13 -2.22 -8.59 30.17
C VAL A 13 -2.48 -7.97 31.53
N ASN A 14 -1.75 -8.35 32.58
CA ASN A 14 -1.91 -7.75 33.90
C ASN A 14 -1.53 -6.26 33.89
N GLN A 15 -0.49 -5.88 33.14
CA GLN A 15 -0.08 -4.49 32.97
C GLN A 15 -1.07 -3.69 32.13
N PHE A 16 -1.66 -4.31 31.12
CA PHE A 16 -2.71 -3.71 30.30
C PHE A 16 -3.98 -3.48 31.12
N ASP A 17 -4.42 -4.49 31.87
CA ASP A 17 -5.62 -4.44 32.69
C ASP A 17 -5.46 -3.47 33.87
N SER A 18 -4.30 -3.44 34.53
CA SER A 18 -4.01 -2.43 35.55
C SER A 18 -3.97 -1.02 34.98
N SER A 19 -3.29 -0.81 33.85
CA SER A 19 -3.25 0.50 33.19
C SER A 19 -4.62 0.95 32.69
N GLY A 20 -5.46 0.01 32.24
CA GLY A 20 -6.83 0.25 31.81
C GLY A 20 -7.72 0.65 32.98
N ARG A 21 -7.67 -0.09 34.08
CA ARG A 21 -8.37 0.23 35.33
C ARG A 21 -7.93 1.59 35.89
N ASP A 22 -6.62 1.83 36.01
CA ASP A 22 -6.08 3.10 36.50
C ASP A 22 -6.50 4.28 35.61
N SER A 23 -6.45 4.11 34.29
CA SER A 23 -6.86 5.16 33.35
C SER A 23 -8.36 5.45 33.41
N LEU A 24 -9.18 4.42 33.60
CA LEU A 24 -10.64 4.54 33.74
C LEU A 24 -11.03 5.16 35.08
N ASP A 25 -10.44 4.71 36.18
CA ASP A 25 -10.72 5.21 37.54
C ASP A 25 -10.31 6.68 37.67
N LEU A 26 -9.16 7.07 37.13
CA LEU A 26 -8.73 8.47 37.10
C LEU A 26 -9.63 9.33 36.19
N LEU A 27 -10.12 8.79 35.08
CA LEU A 27 -11.04 9.52 34.20
C LEU A 27 -12.43 9.68 34.83
N LEU A 28 -12.89 8.67 35.56
CA LEU A 28 -14.09 8.75 36.41
C LEU A 28 -13.91 9.78 37.53
N GLN A 29 -12.75 9.80 38.19
CA GLN A 29 -12.45 10.78 39.24
C GLN A 29 -12.42 12.22 38.69
N ASP A 30 -11.76 12.45 37.55
CA ASP A 30 -11.73 13.76 36.88
C ASP A 30 -13.14 14.21 36.47
N SER A 31 -13.95 13.28 35.95
CA SER A 31 -15.34 13.57 35.53
C SER A 31 -16.25 13.83 36.71
N ASN A 32 -16.09 13.10 37.82
CA ASN A 32 -16.84 13.33 39.05
C ASN A 32 -16.44 14.64 39.73
N SER A 33 -15.15 14.99 39.72
CA SER A 33 -14.68 16.29 40.21
C SER A 33 -15.26 17.44 39.39
N PHE A 34 -15.29 17.32 38.06
CA PHE A 34 -15.90 18.34 37.21
C PHE A 34 -17.41 18.44 37.43
N LEU A 35 -18.11 17.30 37.55
CA LEU A 35 -19.53 17.26 37.87
C LEU A 35 -19.83 17.91 39.24
N GLN A 36 -18.98 17.69 40.24
CA GLN A 36 -19.10 18.30 41.55
C GLN A 36 -18.97 19.84 41.46
N SER A 37 -17.98 20.35 40.71
CA SER A 37 -17.84 21.79 40.48
C SER A 37 -19.05 22.40 39.74
N LEU A 38 -19.67 21.66 38.82
CA LEU A 38 -20.89 22.10 38.14
C LEU A 38 -22.09 22.16 39.10
N LYS A 39 -22.23 21.17 39.99
CA LYS A 39 -23.30 21.14 41.00
C LYS A 39 -23.15 22.22 42.05
N GLU A 40 -21.91 22.53 42.46
CA GLU A 40 -21.63 23.64 43.37
C GLU A 40 -22.03 24.97 42.74
N LEU A 41 -21.69 25.18 41.46
CA LEU A 41 -22.13 26.37 40.73
C LEU A 41 -23.65 26.42 40.55
N GLU A 42 -24.30 25.31 40.23
CA GLU A 42 -25.76 25.22 40.12
C GLU A 42 -26.43 25.60 41.45
N SER A 43 -25.96 25.04 42.58
CA SER A 43 -26.49 25.37 43.90
C SER A 43 -26.28 26.83 44.29
N ASP A 44 -25.15 27.43 43.93
CA ASP A 44 -24.86 28.82 44.24
C ASP A 44 -25.68 29.79 43.35
N LEU A 45 -25.90 29.45 42.07
CA LEU A 45 -26.80 30.20 41.19
C LEU A 45 -28.27 30.08 41.65
N GLU A 46 -28.70 28.93 42.14
CA GLU A 46 -30.02 28.75 42.74
C GLU A 46 -30.20 29.58 44.01
N LYS A 47 -29.15 29.74 44.83
CA LYS A 47 -29.17 30.66 46.00
C LYS A 47 -29.28 32.12 45.57
N GLU A 48 -28.51 32.57 44.57
CA GLU A 48 -28.61 33.95 44.03
C GLU A 48 -30.03 34.24 43.51
N ILE A 49 -30.64 33.30 42.77
CA ILE A 49 -32.02 33.46 42.26
C ILE A 49 -33.05 33.48 43.39
N ASN A 50 -32.83 32.73 44.48
CA ASN A 50 -33.73 32.73 45.63
C ASN A 50 -33.57 33.98 46.51
N GLU A 51 -32.35 34.55 46.58
CA GLU A 51 -32.09 35.85 47.22
C GLU A 51 -32.73 37.01 46.44
N GLU A 52 -32.77 36.94 45.10
CA GLU A 52 -33.49 37.93 44.27
C GLU A 52 -35.02 37.85 44.37
N LYS A 53 -35.59 36.72 44.84
CA LYS A 53 -37.05 36.52 44.99
C LYS A 53 -37.59 36.80 46.39
N GLY A 54 -36.73 37.05 47.38
CA GLY A 54 -37.12 37.38 48.75
C GLY A 54 -37.17 38.89 49.00
N ASP A 55 -38.37 39.47 49.09
CA ASP A 55 -38.57 40.85 49.55
C ASP A 55 -38.16 40.98 51.03
N THR A 56 -37.04 41.63 51.33
CA THR A 56 -36.91 42.54 52.49
C THR A 56 -35.65 43.42 52.40
N PRO A 57 -35.74 44.75 52.68
CA PRO A 57 -34.60 45.65 52.56
C PRO A 57 -33.92 45.87 53.92
N GLN A 58 -32.68 45.42 54.11
CA GLN A 58 -31.79 46.02 55.11
C GLN A 58 -30.32 46.02 54.67
N VAL A 59 -29.74 47.22 54.79
CA VAL A 59 -28.35 47.60 54.54
C VAL A 59 -27.43 47.00 55.61
N GLN A 60 -26.33 46.36 55.22
CA GLN A 60 -24.96 46.66 55.71
C GLN A 60 -23.85 45.77 55.11
N ASN A 61 -22.80 46.47 54.65
CA ASN A 61 -21.38 46.11 54.63
C ASN A 61 -20.85 44.96 53.74
N GLY A 62 -20.11 45.38 52.70
CA GLY A 62 -18.68 45.06 52.59
C GLY A 62 -18.29 43.80 51.81
N ASN A 63 -17.79 44.06 50.60
CA ASN A 63 -16.93 43.21 49.76
C ASN A 63 -17.55 42.04 48.95
N THR A 64 -17.08 41.99 47.71
CA THR A 64 -17.10 40.89 46.72
C THR A 64 -18.39 40.59 45.96
N GLN A 65 -18.82 41.53 45.10
CA GLN A 65 -19.49 41.15 43.84
C GLN A 65 -18.43 40.65 42.85
N THR A 66 -18.14 39.35 42.87
CA THR A 66 -17.52 38.69 41.71
C THR A 66 -18.63 38.47 40.68
N THR A 67 -18.54 39.18 39.56
CA THR A 67 -19.57 39.13 38.52
C THR A 67 -19.75 37.71 37.99
N THR A 68 -20.99 37.31 37.72
CA THR A 68 -21.37 36.00 37.13
C THR A 68 -20.54 35.67 35.87
N THR A 69 -20.09 36.71 35.15
CA THR A 69 -19.16 36.65 34.02
C THR A 69 -17.76 36.10 34.37
N ASP A 70 -17.18 36.46 35.52
CA ASP A 70 -15.89 35.91 35.96
C ASP A 70 -16.00 34.42 36.32
N ARG A 71 -17.15 34.01 36.88
CA ARG A 71 -17.42 32.62 37.26
C ARG A 71 -17.64 31.71 36.04
N ILE A 72 -18.36 32.19 35.02
CA ILE A 72 -18.52 31.49 33.74
C ILE A 72 -17.17 31.38 33.00
N SER A 73 -16.29 32.38 33.11
CA SER A 73 -14.94 32.30 32.55
C SER A 73 -14.06 31.25 33.26
N GLY A 74 -14.26 31.04 34.56
CA GLY A 74 -13.64 29.97 35.34
C GLY A 74 -14.08 28.58 34.88
N LEU A 75 -15.35 28.43 34.47
CA LEU A 75 -15.89 27.19 33.93
C LEU A 75 -15.22 26.77 32.63
N SER A 76 -14.94 27.73 31.74
CA SER A 76 -14.21 27.46 30.49
C SER A 76 -12.80 26.93 30.79
N LYS A 77 -12.11 27.46 31.80
CA LYS A 77 -10.78 26.98 32.21
C LYS A 77 -10.84 25.59 32.84
N GLN A 78 -11.85 25.32 33.68
CA GLN A 78 -12.05 24.01 34.30
C GLN A 78 -12.44 22.94 33.25
N SER A 79 -13.30 23.28 32.29
CA SER A 79 -13.67 22.43 31.16
C SER A 79 -12.47 22.11 30.26
N ASP A 80 -11.64 23.10 29.94
CA ASP A 80 -10.39 22.90 29.18
C ASP A 80 -9.39 22.03 29.94
N THR A 81 -9.32 22.17 31.26
CA THR A 81 -8.43 21.37 32.11
C THR A 81 -8.89 19.92 32.19
N TRP A 82 -10.18 19.69 32.38
CA TRP A 82 -10.80 18.37 32.31
C TRP A 82 -10.57 17.72 30.94
N TYR A 83 -10.86 18.43 29.85
CA TYR A 83 -10.68 17.94 28.48
C TYR A 83 -9.22 17.55 28.18
N LYS A 84 -8.25 18.38 28.59
CA LYS A 84 -6.81 18.08 28.44
C LYS A 84 -6.38 16.89 29.30
N SER A 85 -6.88 16.78 30.54
CA SER A 85 -6.60 15.63 31.41
C SER A 85 -7.16 14.35 30.80
N SER A 86 -8.43 14.32 30.40
CA SER A 86 -9.10 13.16 29.79
C SER A 86 -8.41 12.69 28.50
N ILE A 87 -8.00 13.62 27.63
CA ILE A 87 -7.20 13.27 26.44
C ILE A 87 -5.83 12.70 26.84
N GLY A 88 -5.19 13.25 27.87
CA GLY A 88 -3.95 12.72 28.42
C GLY A 88 -4.09 11.26 28.86
N ARG A 89 -5.15 10.95 29.63
CA ARG A 89 -5.43 9.58 30.12
C ARG A 89 -5.73 8.61 28.97
N LEU A 90 -6.52 9.03 27.99
CA LEU A 90 -6.82 8.22 26.80
C LEU A 90 -5.57 7.96 25.94
N LYS A 91 -4.66 8.93 25.84
CA LYS A 91 -3.37 8.75 25.15
C LYS A 91 -2.48 7.74 25.88
N THR A 92 -2.43 7.80 27.21
CA THR A 92 -1.68 6.82 28.02
C THR A 92 -2.23 5.41 27.80
N TYR A 93 -3.55 5.23 27.87
CA TYR A 93 -4.22 3.95 27.59
C TYR A 93 -3.92 3.41 26.19
N ASN A 94 -4.06 4.25 25.15
CA ASN A 94 -3.74 3.87 23.77
C ASN A 94 -2.26 3.55 23.57
N THR A 95 -1.36 4.21 24.30
CA THR A 95 0.08 3.91 24.24
C THR A 95 0.36 2.52 24.82
N THR A 96 -0.32 2.13 25.89
CA THR A 96 -0.24 0.79 26.46
C THR A 96 -0.84 -0.27 25.53
N ILE A 97 -1.96 0.00 24.85
CA ILE A 97 -2.52 -0.87 23.80
C ILE A 97 -1.50 -1.11 22.68
N ASN A 98 -0.88 -0.04 22.20
CA ASN A 98 0.11 -0.13 21.12
C ASN A 98 1.37 -0.89 21.56
N ARG A 99 1.76 -0.75 22.82
CA ARG A 99 2.87 -1.50 23.42
C ARG A 99 2.55 -2.99 23.51
N PHE A 100 1.37 -3.34 24.04
CA PHE A 100 0.86 -4.71 24.08
C PHE A 100 0.81 -5.32 22.67
N SER A 101 0.21 -4.61 21.71
CA SER A 101 0.11 -5.04 20.31
C SER A 101 1.49 -5.24 19.68
N LYS A 102 2.45 -4.35 19.94
CA LYS A 102 3.81 -4.47 19.38
C LYS A 102 4.60 -5.62 20.01
N ASN A 103 4.43 -5.87 21.31
CA ASN A 103 5.15 -6.90 22.05
C ASN A 103 4.59 -8.32 21.79
N VAL A 104 3.29 -8.43 21.50
CA VAL A 104 2.61 -9.72 21.28
C VAL A 104 2.42 -10.05 19.79
N LEU A 105 1.98 -9.10 18.96
CA LEU A 105 1.65 -9.36 17.54
C LEU A 105 2.84 -9.23 16.58
N ASN A 106 3.81 -8.34 16.88
CA ASN A 106 4.96 -8.08 16.00
C ASN A 106 6.25 -8.75 16.47
N ASN A 107 6.18 -9.61 17.47
CA ASN A 107 7.34 -10.33 17.98
C ASN A 107 7.52 -11.64 17.19
N SER A 108 8.64 -11.74 16.46
CA SER A 108 8.96 -12.89 15.62
C SER A 108 9.06 -14.21 16.38
N LYS A 109 9.14 -14.18 17.72
CA LYS A 109 9.19 -15.37 18.57
C LYS A 109 7.86 -16.12 18.72
N PHE A 110 6.71 -15.53 18.35
CA PHE A 110 5.39 -16.07 18.69
C PHE A 110 4.47 -16.36 17.48
N SER A 111 5.01 -16.47 16.27
CA SER A 111 4.34 -16.67 14.96
C SER A 111 2.83 -17.01 14.98
N VAL A 112 1.97 -16.04 15.29
CA VAL A 112 0.51 -16.24 15.26
C VAL A 112 0.03 -15.94 13.84
N ASN A 113 -0.30 -16.97 13.07
CA ASN A 113 -0.95 -16.80 11.77
C ASN A 113 -2.47 -16.65 11.97
N LEU A 114 -2.97 -15.41 11.90
CA LEU A 114 -4.36 -15.07 12.16
C LEU A 114 -5.30 -15.38 10.98
N ASP A 115 -4.76 -15.65 9.79
CA ASP A 115 -5.55 -15.85 8.58
C ASP A 115 -6.25 -17.22 8.54
N ASP A 116 -5.74 -18.21 9.28
CA ASP A 116 -6.31 -19.57 9.37
C ASP A 116 -7.27 -19.74 10.56
N ALA A 117 -7.47 -18.71 11.39
CA ALA A 117 -8.04 -18.86 12.72
C ALA A 117 -9.58 -18.93 12.80
N TYR A 118 -10.37 -18.50 11.80
CA TYR A 118 -11.84 -18.65 11.87
C TYR A 118 -12.58 -18.60 10.52
N ILE A 119 -13.52 -19.55 10.34
CA ILE A 119 -14.42 -19.66 9.16
C ILE A 119 -15.86 -19.17 9.48
N TYR A 120 -16.23 -18.84 10.73
CA TYR A 120 -17.62 -18.49 11.09
C TYR A 120 -17.82 -17.28 12.03
N PRO A 121 -18.89 -16.49 11.86
CA PRO A 121 -19.19 -15.32 12.69
C PRO A 121 -19.84 -15.70 14.04
N LEU A 122 -19.16 -15.40 15.15
CA LEU A 122 -19.70 -15.57 16.51
C LEU A 122 -20.75 -14.50 16.84
N ASN A 123 -21.94 -14.94 17.26
CA ASN A 123 -23.02 -14.05 17.69
C ASN A 123 -23.00 -13.89 19.22
N MET A 124 -22.92 -12.64 19.71
CA MET A 124 -22.65 -12.30 21.12
C MET A 124 -23.81 -12.52 22.10
N ASP A 125 -24.97 -13.02 21.63
CA ASP A 125 -26.12 -13.35 22.48
C ASP A 125 -26.17 -14.84 22.87
N SER A 126 -25.02 -15.37 23.32
CA SER A 126 -24.85 -16.75 23.78
C SER A 126 -24.99 -16.84 25.30
N TYR A 127 -26.22 -17.00 25.77
CA TYR A 127 -26.52 -17.57 27.09
C TYR A 127 -26.81 -19.07 26.93
N PRO A 128 -26.53 -19.93 27.93
CA PRO A 128 -26.82 -21.35 27.86
C PRO A 128 -28.33 -21.57 27.67
N VAL A 129 -28.71 -22.22 26.57
CA VAL A 129 -30.09 -22.67 26.31
C VAL A 129 -30.14 -24.16 26.64
N GLY A 130 -31.16 -24.60 27.38
CA GLY A 130 -31.38 -26.01 27.68
C GLY A 130 -31.68 -26.84 26.43
N ASP A 131 -31.43 -28.16 26.50
CA ASP A 131 -31.57 -29.08 25.36
C ASP A 131 -32.97 -29.01 24.73
N PHE A 132 -33.02 -28.87 23.41
CA PHE A 132 -34.22 -28.67 22.60
C PHE A 132 -34.34 -29.80 21.58
N ASP A 133 -35.49 -30.48 21.54
CA ASP A 133 -35.74 -31.60 20.62
C ASP A 133 -36.62 -31.12 19.43
N PHE A 134 -35.99 -30.99 18.26
CA PHE A 134 -36.55 -30.34 17.08
C PHE A 134 -37.70 -31.17 16.45
N ASP A 135 -37.67 -32.49 16.61
CA ASP A 135 -38.62 -33.42 15.99
C ASP A 135 -39.99 -33.44 16.69
N MET A 136 -40.06 -33.07 17.97
CA MET A 136 -41.32 -33.11 18.72
C MET A 136 -42.30 -32.00 18.27
N MET A 137 -41.81 -30.81 17.89
CA MET A 137 -42.65 -29.68 17.46
C MET A 137 -43.02 -29.70 15.98
N LEU A 138 -42.18 -30.27 15.11
CA LEU A 138 -42.54 -30.48 13.70
C LEU A 138 -43.76 -31.39 13.56
N ASN A 139 -43.90 -32.35 14.49
CA ASN A 139 -45.06 -33.24 14.56
C ASN A 139 -46.33 -32.55 15.11
N GLU A 140 -46.23 -31.47 15.88
CA GLU A 140 -47.40 -30.70 16.37
C GLU A 140 -47.98 -29.74 15.33
N LEU A 141 -47.21 -29.34 14.31
CA LEU A 141 -47.63 -28.30 13.35
C LEU A 141 -48.49 -28.80 12.16
N GLY A 142 -48.65 -30.12 12.00
CA GLY A 142 -49.48 -30.72 10.95
C GLY A 142 -48.98 -30.46 9.51
N PRO A 143 -49.47 -31.23 8.51
CA PRO A 143 -48.91 -31.19 7.16
C PRO A 143 -49.51 -30.02 6.35
N GLY A 144 -48.87 -28.86 6.40
CA GLY A 144 -49.09 -27.71 5.52
C GLY A 144 -47.80 -27.33 4.77
N PRO A 145 -47.86 -26.56 3.66
CA PRO A 145 -46.72 -26.33 2.78
C PRO A 145 -45.62 -25.54 3.51
N VAL A 146 -44.54 -26.24 3.83
CA VAL A 146 -43.35 -25.73 4.53
C VAL A 146 -42.56 -24.82 3.59
N ASN A 147 -42.79 -23.52 3.67
CA ASN A 147 -41.91 -22.52 3.05
C ASN A 147 -41.91 -21.21 3.86
N LYS A 148 -41.50 -21.33 5.14
CA LYS A 148 -40.74 -20.33 5.93
C LYS A 148 -40.72 -20.78 7.39
N ILE A 149 -39.53 -21.15 7.86
CA ILE A 149 -39.28 -21.40 9.28
C ILE A 149 -39.39 -20.04 10.01
N PRO A 150 -40.09 -19.94 11.16
CA PRO A 150 -40.16 -18.70 11.93
C PRO A 150 -38.75 -18.22 12.34
N SER A 151 -38.48 -16.91 12.28
CA SER A 151 -37.16 -16.31 12.55
C SER A 151 -36.59 -16.64 13.94
N GLU A 152 -37.45 -16.99 14.90
CA GLU A 152 -37.02 -17.46 16.22
C GLU A 152 -36.38 -18.86 16.19
N LEU A 153 -36.84 -19.76 15.32
CA LEU A 153 -36.25 -21.10 15.14
C LEU A 153 -34.90 -21.03 14.42
N GLU A 154 -34.74 -20.14 13.42
CA GLU A 154 -33.43 -19.88 12.79
C GLU A 154 -32.39 -19.38 13.81
N SER A 155 -32.79 -18.43 14.67
CA SER A 155 -31.88 -17.89 15.69
C SER A 155 -31.43 -18.94 16.73
N LYS A 156 -32.29 -19.91 17.04
CA LYS A 156 -31.99 -21.00 17.99
C LYS A 156 -31.16 -22.11 17.34
N SER A 157 -31.40 -22.41 16.06
CA SER A 157 -30.59 -23.35 15.26
C SER A 157 -29.14 -22.87 15.11
N VAL A 158 -28.93 -21.61 14.75
CA VAL A 158 -27.57 -21.01 14.63
C VAL A 158 -26.83 -21.01 15.98
N LYS A 159 -27.54 -20.82 17.10
CA LYS A 159 -26.94 -20.90 18.45
C LYS A 159 -26.48 -22.31 18.80
N GLN A 160 -27.17 -23.34 18.32
CA GLN A 160 -26.80 -24.74 18.52
C GLN A 160 -25.58 -25.12 17.67
N GLU A 161 -25.50 -24.64 16.43
CA GLU A 161 -24.32 -24.80 15.56
C GLU A 161 -23.07 -24.16 16.17
N ASN A 162 -23.16 -22.91 16.65
CA ASN A 162 -22.04 -22.23 17.31
C ASN A 162 -21.55 -22.97 18.57
N ARG A 163 -22.47 -23.56 19.35
CA ARG A 163 -22.13 -24.39 20.51
C ARG A 163 -21.37 -25.65 20.07
N GLN A 164 -21.79 -26.29 18.98
CA GLN A 164 -21.13 -27.48 18.44
C GLN A 164 -19.70 -27.16 17.97
N GLU A 165 -19.48 -26.05 17.27
CA GLU A 165 -18.14 -25.64 16.82
C GLU A 165 -17.20 -25.28 17.98
N LEU A 166 -17.72 -24.61 19.02
CA LEU A 166 -16.94 -24.36 20.24
C LEU A 166 -16.54 -25.66 20.95
N ILE A 167 -17.47 -26.61 21.04
CA ILE A 167 -17.19 -27.94 21.61
C ILE A 167 -16.13 -28.67 20.77
N LYS A 168 -16.18 -28.58 19.43
CA LYS A 168 -15.14 -29.13 18.55
C LYS A 168 -13.76 -28.51 18.82
N ALA A 169 -13.68 -27.19 18.96
CA ALA A 169 -12.43 -26.50 19.28
C ALA A 169 -11.85 -26.93 20.64
N ILE A 170 -12.72 -27.13 21.64
CA ILE A 170 -12.34 -27.65 22.96
C ILE A 170 -11.83 -29.09 22.84
N ILE A 171 -12.54 -29.95 22.12
CA ILE A 171 -12.14 -31.36 21.92
C ILE A 171 -10.78 -31.42 21.21
N LEU A 172 -10.57 -30.65 20.14
CA LEU A 172 -9.29 -30.58 19.43
C LEU A 172 -8.16 -30.07 20.32
N HIS A 173 -8.43 -29.10 21.22
CA HIS A 173 -7.45 -28.65 22.18
C HIS A 173 -7.11 -29.73 23.20
N LEU A 174 -8.11 -30.42 23.76
CA LEU A 174 -7.92 -31.52 24.72
C LEU A 174 -7.13 -32.70 24.11
N LEU A 175 -7.38 -33.01 22.84
CA LEU A 175 -6.61 -34.01 22.10
C LEU A 175 -5.15 -33.59 21.88
N LYS A 176 -4.88 -32.31 21.62
CA LYS A 176 -3.52 -31.77 21.45
C LYS A 176 -2.68 -31.73 22.74
N ILE A 177 -3.31 -31.58 23.91
CA ILE A 177 -2.62 -31.50 25.21
C ILE A 177 -2.47 -32.87 25.89
N GLY A 178 -2.76 -33.98 25.20
CA GLY A 178 -2.62 -35.33 25.76
C GLY A 178 -3.78 -35.80 26.64
N GLN A 179 -4.89 -35.06 26.75
CA GLN A 179 -6.03 -35.41 27.61
C GLN A 179 -7.15 -36.13 26.83
N SER A 180 -6.81 -37.15 26.03
CA SER A 180 -7.78 -37.88 25.21
C SER A 180 -8.78 -38.70 26.03
N ASN A 181 -8.43 -39.12 27.25
CA ASN A 181 -9.27 -39.96 28.12
C ASN A 181 -10.62 -39.32 28.49
N ILE A 182 -10.67 -37.98 28.50
CA ILE A 182 -11.85 -37.19 28.90
C ILE A 182 -12.80 -37.02 27.71
N VAL A 183 -12.27 -37.06 26.48
CA VAL A 183 -13.01 -36.77 25.24
C VAL A 183 -14.16 -37.77 25.01
N PRO A 184 -14.00 -39.10 25.16
CA PRO A 184 -15.12 -40.05 25.02
C PRO A 184 -16.25 -39.81 26.03
N SER A 185 -15.92 -39.46 27.28
CA SER A 185 -16.93 -39.13 28.30
C SER A 185 -17.66 -37.83 27.98
N MET A 186 -16.94 -36.80 27.49
CA MET A 186 -17.54 -35.55 27.05
C MET A 186 -18.46 -35.73 25.85
N VAL A 187 -18.02 -36.46 24.83
CA VAL A 187 -18.83 -36.77 23.63
C VAL A 187 -20.08 -37.56 24.00
N LYS A 188 -19.96 -38.52 24.93
CA LYS A 188 -21.08 -39.33 25.43
C LYS A 188 -22.08 -38.53 26.28
N GLN A 189 -21.65 -37.53 27.03
CA GLN A 189 -22.53 -36.66 27.82
C GLN A 189 -23.23 -35.57 26.99
N LEU A 190 -22.67 -35.18 25.85
CA LEU A 190 -23.16 -34.01 25.09
C LEU A 190 -24.16 -34.35 23.96
N LEU A 191 -24.56 -35.61 23.78
CA LEU A 191 -25.54 -36.08 22.76
C LEU A 191 -25.28 -35.48 21.36
N ILE A 192 -24.02 -35.47 20.92
CA ILE A 192 -23.63 -35.02 19.58
C ILE A 192 -23.32 -36.26 18.75
N ASP A 193 -24.03 -36.43 17.63
CA ASP A 193 -23.75 -37.45 16.60
C ASP A 193 -22.25 -37.43 16.24
N PRO A 194 -21.56 -38.58 16.08
CA PRO A 194 -20.10 -38.63 16.14
C PRO A 194 -19.50 -38.12 14.83
N MET A 195 -19.21 -36.82 14.78
CA MET A 195 -18.60 -36.16 13.61
C MET A 195 -17.07 -36.03 13.70
N ILE A 196 -16.41 -36.78 14.60
CA ILE A 196 -14.96 -37.00 14.58
C ILE A 196 -14.77 -38.40 14.00
N SER A 197 -14.14 -38.49 12.82
CA SER A 197 -13.79 -39.78 12.21
C SER A 197 -13.00 -40.63 13.20
N GLU A 198 -13.38 -41.91 13.36
CA GLU A 198 -12.67 -42.89 14.20
C GLU A 198 -11.16 -42.92 13.85
N GLU A 199 -10.83 -42.71 12.58
CA GLU A 199 -9.47 -42.60 12.04
C GLU A 199 -8.66 -41.41 12.61
N LEU A 200 -9.31 -40.28 12.91
CA LEU A 200 -8.63 -39.11 13.48
C LEU A 200 -8.36 -39.32 14.98
N ALA A 201 -9.30 -39.97 15.68
CA ALA A 201 -9.11 -40.34 17.09
C ALA A 201 -7.95 -41.33 17.29
N GLU A 202 -7.79 -42.31 16.38
CA GLU A 202 -6.65 -43.23 16.38
C GLU A 202 -5.31 -42.50 16.20
N LYS A 203 -5.24 -41.52 15.29
CA LYS A 203 -4.03 -40.71 15.08
C LYS A 203 -3.65 -39.89 16.32
N PHE A 204 -4.63 -39.33 17.03
CA PHE A 204 -4.38 -38.63 18.30
C PHE A 204 -4.02 -39.57 19.47
N ASN A 205 -4.53 -40.79 19.49
CA ASN A 205 -4.11 -41.79 20.47
C ASN A 205 -2.64 -42.18 20.27
N LEU A 206 -2.21 -42.33 19.01
CA LEU A 206 -0.80 -42.56 18.67
C LEU A 206 0.07 -41.36 19.07
N LEU A 207 -0.38 -40.13 18.80
CA LEU A 207 0.33 -38.92 19.25
C LEU A 207 0.54 -38.91 20.75
N ASN A 208 -0.50 -39.24 21.54
CA ASN A 208 -0.41 -39.23 22.99
C ASN A 208 0.53 -40.32 23.51
N GLN A 209 0.56 -41.50 22.89
CA GLN A 209 1.54 -42.53 23.22
C GLN A 209 2.98 -42.03 23.00
N ILE A 210 3.23 -41.36 21.87
CA ILE A 210 4.55 -40.80 21.57
C ILE A 210 4.92 -39.68 22.56
N VAL A 211 3.97 -38.82 22.93
CA VAL A 211 4.20 -37.75 23.91
C VAL A 211 4.47 -38.31 25.30
N ASP A 212 3.73 -39.34 25.74
CA ASP A 212 3.98 -40.03 27.01
C ASP A 212 5.35 -40.71 27.00
N ASP A 213 5.76 -41.32 25.88
CA ASP A 213 7.09 -41.91 25.74
C ASP A 213 8.20 -40.86 25.86
N ILE A 214 8.03 -39.68 25.25
CA ILE A 214 9.00 -38.58 25.35
C ILE A 214 9.04 -38.01 26.77
N CYS A 215 7.89 -37.68 27.37
CA CYS A 215 7.82 -36.93 28.63
C CYS A 215 7.94 -37.80 29.88
N ILE A 216 7.48 -39.05 29.86
CA ILE A 216 7.44 -39.93 31.04
C ILE A 216 8.52 -40.99 30.96
N ASN A 217 8.66 -41.65 29.80
CA ASN A 217 9.59 -42.77 29.64
C ASN A 217 10.99 -42.32 29.16
N HIS A 218 11.15 -41.06 28.76
CA HIS A 218 12.34 -40.50 28.11
C HIS A 218 12.82 -41.36 26.91
N ASP A 219 11.88 -41.98 26.20
CA ASP A 219 12.11 -42.83 25.03
C ASP A 219 11.72 -42.08 23.76
N LEU A 220 12.69 -41.83 22.89
CA LEU A 220 12.50 -41.10 21.64
C LEU A 220 12.27 -42.02 20.44
N THR A 221 12.26 -43.35 20.64
CA THR A 221 12.23 -44.34 19.55
C THR A 221 11.00 -44.18 18.66
N HIS A 222 9.80 -44.02 19.25
CA HIS A 222 8.57 -43.86 18.48
C HIS A 222 8.50 -42.53 17.72
N ALA A 223 9.03 -41.45 18.29
CA ALA A 223 9.11 -40.16 17.61
C ALA A 223 10.08 -40.20 16.42
N LEU A 224 11.24 -40.81 16.59
CA LEU A 224 12.25 -40.98 15.53
C LEU A 224 11.75 -41.89 14.40
N ALA A 225 11.06 -42.98 14.73
CA ALA A 225 10.43 -43.86 13.72
C ALA A 225 9.36 -43.12 12.89
N TRP A 226 8.63 -42.18 13.51
CA TRP A 226 7.69 -41.32 12.81
C TRP A 226 8.41 -40.40 11.81
N PHE A 227 9.49 -39.73 12.22
CA PHE A 227 10.30 -38.90 11.31
C PHE A 227 10.86 -39.68 10.13
N GLU A 228 11.40 -40.89 10.36
CA GLU A 228 11.93 -41.75 9.28
C GLU A 228 10.84 -42.17 8.29
N THR A 229 9.64 -42.51 8.78
CA THR A 229 8.50 -42.87 7.92
C THR A 229 8.12 -41.70 7.02
N LYS A 230 8.07 -40.47 7.56
CA LYS A 230 7.74 -39.26 6.80
C LYS A 230 8.82 -38.86 5.79
N PHE A 231 10.09 -39.00 6.15
CA PHE A 231 11.20 -38.80 5.21
C PHE A 231 11.09 -39.75 4.01
N ASN A 232 10.81 -41.04 4.26
CA ASN A 232 10.66 -42.03 3.21
C ASN A 232 9.42 -41.78 2.32
N GLU A 233 8.29 -41.35 2.90
CA GLU A 233 7.10 -40.94 2.15
C GLU A 233 7.36 -39.75 1.22
N GLN A 234 8.17 -38.78 1.65
CA GLN A 234 8.56 -37.61 0.85
C GLN A 234 9.53 -37.98 -0.29
N ALA A 235 10.48 -38.87 -0.03
CA ALA A 235 11.44 -39.35 -1.04
C ALA A 235 10.78 -40.12 -2.20
N ILE A 236 9.70 -40.86 -1.93
CA ILE A 236 8.95 -41.65 -2.93
C ILE A 236 8.13 -40.77 -3.89
N LYS A 237 7.74 -39.55 -3.49
CA LYS A 237 6.83 -38.69 -4.28
C LYS A 237 7.50 -37.82 -5.37
N HIS A 238 8.82 -37.91 -5.58
CA HIS A 238 9.57 -37.15 -6.62
C HIS A 238 9.16 -35.66 -6.75
N VAL A 239 8.93 -34.98 -5.61
CA VAL A 239 8.71 -33.54 -5.59
C VAL A 239 10.08 -32.84 -5.58
N PRO A 240 10.36 -31.87 -6.48
CA PRO A 240 11.58 -31.08 -6.42
C PRO A 240 11.60 -30.33 -5.09
N VAL A 241 12.71 -30.42 -4.36
CA VAL A 241 12.92 -29.77 -3.06
C VAL A 241 12.80 -28.24 -3.23
N LEU A 242 11.60 -27.71 -2.97
CA LEU A 242 11.31 -26.29 -2.77
C LEU A 242 11.53 -25.96 -1.29
N GLU A 243 12.10 -24.80 -1.03
CA GLU A 243 12.73 -24.31 0.23
C GLU A 243 11.85 -24.22 1.50
N GLU A 244 10.71 -24.91 1.59
CA GLU A 244 9.86 -24.91 2.81
C GLU A 244 10.20 -26.03 3.83
N SER A 245 11.20 -26.88 3.55
CA SER A 245 11.56 -28.03 4.39
C SER A 245 12.41 -27.72 5.64
N GLY A 246 12.75 -26.46 5.90
CA GLY A 246 13.66 -26.09 7.01
C GLY A 246 13.17 -26.50 8.41
N SER A 247 11.86 -26.42 8.67
CA SER A 247 11.25 -26.68 9.99
C SER A 247 11.35 -28.15 10.41
N LEU A 248 11.06 -29.08 9.48
CA LEU A 248 11.04 -30.52 9.77
C LEU A 248 12.45 -31.06 10.07
N SER A 249 13.46 -30.56 9.32
CA SER A 249 14.86 -30.92 9.51
C SER A 249 15.42 -30.40 10.85
N GLU A 250 14.93 -29.26 11.36
CA GLU A 250 15.41 -28.68 12.63
C GLU A 250 14.93 -29.47 13.85
N VAL A 251 13.64 -29.83 13.91
CA VAL A 251 13.10 -30.59 15.05
C VAL A 251 13.68 -32.01 15.05
N GLU A 252 13.73 -32.67 13.90
CA GLU A 252 14.33 -33.99 13.75
C GLU A 252 15.80 -34.02 14.22
N PHE A 253 16.55 -32.96 13.93
CA PHE A 253 17.94 -32.79 14.39
C PHE A 253 18.03 -32.77 15.93
N LYS A 254 17.16 -32.01 16.61
CA LYS A 254 17.13 -31.94 18.09
C LYS A 254 16.84 -33.30 18.73
N PHE A 255 15.93 -34.08 18.14
CA PHE A 255 15.61 -35.44 18.61
C PHE A 255 16.80 -36.40 18.46
N HIS A 256 17.48 -36.40 17.31
CA HIS A 256 18.66 -37.23 17.12
C HIS A 256 19.82 -36.83 18.06
N MET A 257 19.98 -35.55 18.36
CA MET A 257 20.96 -35.07 19.33
C MET A 257 20.67 -35.55 20.76
N LEU A 258 19.43 -35.41 21.23
CA LEU A 258 19.05 -35.89 22.56
C LEU A 258 19.20 -37.42 22.66
N GLN A 259 18.79 -38.17 21.63
CA GLN A 259 18.95 -39.62 21.60
C GLN A 259 20.43 -40.03 21.69
N PHE A 260 21.32 -39.32 20.99
CA PHE A 260 22.76 -39.57 21.09
C PHE A 260 23.28 -39.37 22.52
N ILE A 261 22.82 -38.32 23.21
CA ILE A 261 23.21 -38.04 24.59
C ILE A 261 22.64 -39.07 25.57
N ILE A 262 21.39 -39.51 25.38
CA ILE A 262 20.76 -40.58 26.18
C ILE A 262 21.55 -41.89 26.03
N LEU A 263 21.91 -42.27 24.80
CA LEU A 263 22.74 -43.45 24.53
C LEU A 263 24.14 -43.32 25.15
N LEU A 264 24.70 -42.10 25.19
CA LEU A 264 26.02 -41.84 25.74
C LEU A 264 26.05 -41.85 27.28
N ASN A 265 24.97 -41.41 27.93
CA ASN A 265 24.87 -41.32 29.40
C ASN A 265 24.46 -42.67 30.05
N GLY A 266 23.77 -43.53 29.31
CA GLY A 266 23.33 -44.85 29.78
C GLY A 266 22.24 -44.79 30.87
N LYS A 267 21.70 -45.96 31.26
CA LYS A 267 20.50 -46.05 32.13
C LYS A 267 20.70 -45.62 33.60
N GLU A 268 21.93 -45.50 34.09
CA GLU A 268 22.25 -45.13 35.49
C GLU A 268 23.15 -43.89 35.59
N SER A 269 23.21 -43.04 34.56
CA SER A 269 24.11 -41.88 34.49
C SER A 269 25.58 -42.25 34.73
N LYS A 270 25.98 -43.44 34.24
CA LYS A 270 27.34 -43.98 34.34
C LYS A 270 27.81 -44.31 32.94
N PHE A 271 28.57 -43.40 32.37
CA PHE A 271 29.23 -43.53 31.07
C PHE A 271 30.12 -44.78 31.03
N THR A 272 29.73 -45.83 30.30
CA THR A 272 30.56 -47.03 30.08
C THR A 272 31.15 -47.06 28.66
N SER A 273 32.20 -47.89 28.47
CA SER A 273 32.81 -48.11 27.14
C SER A 273 31.83 -48.66 26.10
N ASN A 274 30.82 -49.41 26.55
CA ASN A 274 29.83 -50.03 25.66
C ASN A 274 28.78 -49.00 25.19
N ASP A 275 28.39 -48.08 26.07
CA ASP A 275 27.43 -47.01 25.78
C ASP A 275 28.04 -45.99 24.80
N ALA A 276 29.31 -45.64 24.99
CA ALA A 276 30.07 -44.80 24.05
C ALA A 276 30.17 -45.41 22.64
N LEU A 277 30.29 -46.75 22.56
CA LEU A 277 30.33 -47.47 21.29
C LEU A 277 28.94 -47.47 20.60
N GLN A 278 27.86 -47.60 21.37
CA GLN A 278 26.49 -47.51 20.86
C GLN A 278 26.17 -46.11 20.36
N ALA A 279 26.49 -45.07 21.12
CA ALA A 279 26.31 -43.68 20.72
C ALA A 279 27.13 -43.34 19.45
N TYR A 280 28.36 -43.87 19.34
CA TYR A 280 29.18 -43.71 18.13
C TYR A 280 28.56 -44.34 16.88
N PHE A 281 28.03 -45.57 16.99
CA PHE A 281 27.36 -46.21 15.86
C PHE A 281 26.10 -45.47 15.45
N TYR A 282 25.31 -45.01 16.43
CA TYR A 282 24.13 -44.19 16.20
C TYR A 282 24.47 -42.87 15.47
N ALA A 283 25.49 -42.15 15.94
CA ALA A 283 25.96 -40.93 15.29
C ALA A 283 26.43 -41.17 13.85
N ARG A 284 27.16 -42.25 13.59
CA ARG A 284 27.63 -42.59 12.23
C ARG A 284 26.47 -42.83 11.26
N GLU A 285 25.40 -43.44 11.73
CA GLU A 285 24.22 -43.75 10.93
C GLU A 285 23.36 -42.51 10.68
N HIS A 286 23.00 -41.77 11.73
CA HIS A 286 21.97 -40.73 11.65
C HIS A 286 22.51 -39.30 11.51
N PHE A 287 23.77 -39.00 11.86
CA PHE A 287 24.30 -37.61 11.75
C PHE A 287 24.88 -37.30 10.36
N SER A 288 25.07 -38.30 9.51
CA SER A 288 25.58 -38.11 8.15
C SER A 288 24.72 -37.14 7.33
N LYS A 289 23.39 -37.13 7.54
CA LYS A 289 22.43 -36.22 6.89
C LYS A 289 22.49 -34.76 7.39
N PHE A 290 22.96 -34.54 8.62
CA PHE A 290 23.00 -33.22 9.25
C PHE A 290 24.39 -32.55 9.24
N LEU A 291 25.44 -33.29 8.87
CA LEU A 291 26.83 -32.86 9.00
C LEU A 291 27.17 -31.58 8.20
N LYS A 292 26.53 -31.36 7.05
CA LYS A 292 26.78 -30.17 6.22
C LYS A 292 26.21 -28.90 6.86
N GLU A 293 25.09 -29.03 7.57
CA GLU A 293 24.32 -27.90 8.09
C GLU A 293 24.61 -27.61 9.55
N TYR A 294 24.85 -28.63 10.38
CA TYR A 294 24.98 -28.52 11.84
C TYR A 294 26.34 -28.99 12.39
N LEU A 295 27.42 -28.83 11.62
CA LEU A 295 28.76 -29.30 11.99
C LEU A 295 29.24 -28.69 13.32
N ASN A 296 28.96 -27.41 13.54
CA ASN A 296 29.46 -26.65 14.68
C ASN A 296 28.72 -27.05 15.96
N GLU A 297 27.45 -27.43 15.86
CA GLU A 297 26.58 -27.89 16.93
C GLU A 297 26.87 -29.35 17.30
N LEU A 298 27.23 -30.19 16.32
CA LEU A 298 27.57 -31.61 16.52
C LEU A 298 28.97 -31.82 17.11
N ALA A 299 29.96 -31.01 16.71
CA ALA A 299 31.36 -31.21 17.10
C ALA A 299 31.60 -31.20 18.63
N PRO A 300 31.02 -30.28 19.43
CA PRO A 300 31.15 -30.28 20.89
C PRO A 300 30.60 -31.55 21.54
N LEU A 301 29.46 -32.06 21.06
CA LEU A 301 28.80 -33.25 21.61
C LEU A 301 29.52 -34.54 21.21
N MET A 302 30.00 -34.64 19.98
CA MET A 302 30.81 -35.78 19.52
C MET A 302 32.14 -35.88 20.28
N SER A 303 32.68 -34.76 20.74
CA SER A 303 33.90 -34.71 21.56
C SER A 303 33.73 -35.37 22.94
N LEU A 304 32.49 -35.52 23.43
CA LEU A 304 32.17 -36.16 24.71
C LEU A 304 32.43 -37.68 24.70
N ILE A 305 32.39 -38.33 23.52
CA ILE A 305 32.69 -39.77 23.36
C ILE A 305 34.11 -40.11 23.86
N LEU A 306 35.05 -39.18 23.76
CA LEU A 306 36.46 -39.39 24.10
C LEU A 306 36.72 -39.49 25.62
N PHE A 307 35.74 -39.19 26.47
CA PHE A 307 35.91 -39.10 27.93
C PHE A 307 35.46 -40.36 28.70
N ASN A 308 35.85 -41.53 28.20
CA ASN A 308 35.62 -42.80 28.87
C ASN A 308 36.07 -42.79 30.35
N SER A 309 35.11 -43.06 31.24
CA SER A 309 35.31 -43.13 32.68
C SER A 309 36.17 -44.33 33.08
N ASP A 310 36.21 -45.37 32.26
CA ASP A 310 36.99 -46.59 32.45
C ASP A 310 38.38 -46.51 31.80
N SER A 311 39.25 -45.71 32.41
CA SER A 311 40.69 -46.02 32.38
C SER A 311 41.03 -46.53 33.77
N GLY A 312 40.98 -47.85 33.97
CA GLY A 312 41.15 -48.56 35.25
C GLY A 312 42.46 -48.23 36.00
N ILE A 313 42.51 -47.07 36.63
CA ILE A 313 43.63 -46.57 37.43
C ILE A 313 43.03 -46.07 38.74
N GLU A 314 43.06 -46.96 39.75
CA GLU A 314 42.67 -46.68 41.13
C GLU A 314 43.64 -45.68 41.76
N ASN A 315 43.30 -44.39 41.74
CA ASN A 315 43.92 -43.39 42.61
C ASN A 315 42.92 -42.27 42.91
N PHE A 316 42.43 -42.25 44.16
CA PHE A 316 41.37 -41.36 44.65
C PHE A 316 41.70 -39.85 44.46
N SER A 317 42.98 -39.48 44.49
CA SER A 317 43.45 -38.10 44.29
C SER A 317 43.37 -37.63 42.83
N ARG A 318 43.46 -38.54 41.85
CA ARG A 318 43.32 -38.20 40.42
C ARG A 318 41.86 -38.23 39.95
N GLN A 319 40.98 -38.95 40.63
CA GLN A 319 39.53 -38.98 40.31
C GLN A 319 38.87 -37.61 40.54
N MET A 320 39.20 -36.93 41.64
CA MET A 320 38.80 -35.54 41.89
C MET A 320 39.35 -34.61 40.80
N GLN A 321 40.63 -34.72 40.44
CA GLN A 321 41.22 -33.93 39.35
C GLN A 321 40.60 -34.23 37.97
N LYS A 322 40.17 -35.47 37.69
CA LYS A 322 39.50 -35.87 36.44
C LYS A 322 38.10 -35.25 36.33
N LYS A 323 37.32 -35.27 37.42
CA LYS A 323 35.99 -34.65 37.48
C LYS A 323 36.07 -33.12 37.34
N THR A 324 37.07 -32.49 37.98
CA THR A 324 37.35 -31.06 37.82
C THR A 324 37.89 -30.71 36.43
N ALA A 325 38.69 -31.57 35.80
CA ALA A 325 39.20 -31.37 34.44
C ALA A 325 38.10 -31.49 33.38
N ILE A 326 37.15 -32.42 33.55
CA ILE A 326 35.96 -32.53 32.71
C ILE A 326 35.08 -31.29 32.88
N GLY A 327 34.77 -30.88 34.12
CA GLY A 327 34.03 -29.64 34.38
C GLY A 327 34.68 -28.40 33.75
N ASN A 328 36.01 -28.26 33.87
CA ASN A 328 36.77 -27.16 33.26
C ASN A 328 36.84 -27.24 31.72
N PHE A 329 36.81 -28.43 31.14
CA PHE A 329 36.80 -28.61 29.69
C PHE A 329 35.43 -28.35 29.09
N ILE A 330 34.35 -28.81 29.74
CA ILE A 330 32.99 -28.45 29.39
C ILE A 330 32.82 -26.93 29.53
N GLU A 331 33.30 -26.30 30.60
CA GLU A 331 33.34 -24.83 30.72
C GLU A 331 34.08 -24.13 29.58
N LYS A 332 35.22 -24.68 29.11
CA LYS A 332 35.95 -24.13 27.96
C LYS A 332 35.24 -24.35 26.62
N LEU A 333 34.58 -25.49 26.44
CA LEU A 333 33.72 -25.76 25.28
C LEU A 333 32.51 -24.81 25.29
N LYS A 334 31.89 -24.57 26.46
CA LYS A 334 30.82 -23.58 26.65
C LYS A 334 31.27 -22.19 26.23
N GLN A 335 32.46 -21.76 26.67
CA GLN A 335 33.02 -20.45 26.30
C GLN A 335 33.34 -20.34 24.81
N GLY A 336 33.96 -21.37 24.23
CA GLY A 336 34.27 -21.39 22.78
C GLY A 336 33.02 -21.35 21.92
N PHE A 337 32.02 -22.17 22.25
CA PHE A 337 30.78 -22.25 21.50
C PHE A 337 29.92 -20.99 21.65
N ALA A 338 29.86 -20.36 22.84
CA ALA A 338 29.14 -19.10 23.04
C ALA A 338 29.75 -17.93 22.22
N ILE A 339 31.08 -17.88 22.10
CA ILE A 339 31.77 -16.86 21.30
C ILE A 339 31.50 -17.04 19.80
N GLU A 340 31.44 -18.28 19.32
CA GLU A 340 31.10 -18.58 17.91
C GLU A 340 29.61 -18.35 17.61
N ALA A 341 28.71 -18.67 18.55
CA ALA A 341 27.26 -18.46 18.41
C ALA A 341 26.88 -16.96 18.32
N GLU A 342 27.62 -16.06 18.98
CA GLU A 342 27.41 -14.60 18.85
C GLU A 342 27.77 -14.04 17.46
N GLN A 343 28.61 -14.73 16.69
CA GLN A 343 29.07 -14.26 15.38
C GLN A 343 28.13 -14.68 14.22
N VAL A 344 27.23 -15.63 14.44
CA VAL A 344 26.34 -16.17 13.39
C VAL A 344 24.92 -15.62 13.55
N ILE A 345 24.55 -14.66 12.71
CA ILE A 345 23.20 -14.07 12.69
C ILE A 345 22.21 -15.05 12.06
N GLY A 346 21.33 -15.66 12.87
CA GLY A 346 20.18 -16.44 12.39
C GLY A 346 19.97 -17.85 12.99
N ARG A 347 20.87 -18.36 13.85
CA ARG A 347 20.80 -19.72 14.45
C ARG A 347 20.97 -19.75 15.97
N GLN A 348 20.29 -18.84 16.65
CA GLN A 348 20.44 -18.67 18.11
C GLN A 348 19.73 -19.78 18.91
N ASN A 349 18.65 -20.36 18.38
CA ASN A 349 17.82 -21.35 19.09
C ASN A 349 18.51 -22.72 19.20
N GLU A 350 19.24 -23.13 18.16
CA GLU A 350 19.95 -24.41 18.11
C GLU A 350 21.19 -24.37 19.00
N ALA A 351 21.90 -23.24 19.02
CA ALA A 351 23.00 -23.02 19.95
C ALA A 351 22.54 -23.01 21.41
N GLU A 352 21.37 -22.43 21.69
CA GLU A 352 20.75 -22.43 23.03
C GLU A 352 20.40 -23.86 23.46
N PHE A 353 19.83 -24.68 22.57
CA PHE A 353 19.51 -26.09 22.85
C PHE A 353 20.76 -26.96 23.07
N VAL A 354 21.80 -26.81 22.25
CA VAL A 354 23.10 -27.51 22.45
C VAL A 354 23.70 -27.13 23.80
N SER A 355 23.63 -25.85 24.17
CA SER A 355 24.09 -25.36 25.47
C SER A 355 23.28 -25.95 26.63
N GLU A 356 21.97 -26.09 26.48
CA GLU A 356 21.10 -26.73 27.47
C GLU A 356 21.46 -28.22 27.66
N LEU A 357 21.72 -28.95 26.56
CA LEU A 357 22.17 -30.34 26.61
C LEU A 357 23.55 -30.49 27.27
N LEU A 358 24.49 -29.60 26.98
CA LEU A 358 25.81 -29.58 27.61
C LEU A 358 25.72 -29.25 29.11
N ASN A 359 24.76 -28.42 29.52
CA ASN A 359 24.52 -28.08 30.92
C ASN A 359 23.85 -29.22 31.71
N SER A 360 23.00 -29.99 31.04
CA SER A 360 22.26 -31.10 31.64
C SER A 360 22.92 -32.47 31.44
N PHE A 361 24.06 -32.56 30.75
CA PHE A 361 24.71 -33.81 30.34
C PHE A 361 24.83 -34.89 31.45
N ASP A 362 25.22 -34.51 32.67
CA ASP A 362 25.40 -35.48 33.75
C ASP A 362 24.04 -36.03 34.27
N ASN A 363 22.98 -35.23 34.21
CA ASN A 363 21.66 -35.51 34.77
C ASN A 363 20.53 -35.25 33.74
N VAL A 364 20.71 -35.68 32.48
CA VAL A 364 19.77 -35.36 31.39
C VAL A 364 18.36 -35.83 31.71
N HIS A 365 18.21 -37.01 32.31
CA HIS A 365 16.93 -37.56 32.72
C HIS A 365 16.26 -36.84 33.90
N GLU A 366 16.95 -35.93 34.60
CA GLU A 366 16.35 -35.07 35.64
C GLU A 366 15.81 -33.76 35.06
N ASN A 367 16.14 -33.43 33.80
CA ASN A 367 15.67 -32.21 33.13
C ASN A 367 14.32 -32.44 32.42
N GLU A 368 13.24 -32.52 33.20
CA GLU A 368 11.87 -32.69 32.68
C GLU A 368 11.45 -31.57 31.70
N GLU A 369 12.01 -30.36 31.84
CA GLU A 369 11.72 -29.22 30.98
C GLU A 369 12.22 -29.43 29.55
N LEU A 370 13.36 -30.10 29.38
CA LEU A 370 13.94 -30.42 28.07
C LEU A 370 13.03 -31.37 27.26
N PHE A 371 12.59 -32.47 27.88
CA PHE A 371 11.68 -33.43 27.25
C PHE A 371 10.30 -32.83 26.96
N THR A 372 9.80 -31.99 27.86
CA THR A 372 8.52 -31.27 27.69
C THR A 372 8.58 -30.24 26.57
N ASN A 373 9.70 -29.54 26.40
CA ASN A 373 9.86 -28.61 25.28
C ASN A 373 9.96 -29.36 23.94
N LEU A 374 10.71 -30.46 23.90
CA LEU A 374 10.88 -31.27 22.70
C LEU A 374 9.58 -31.99 22.29
N SER A 375 8.76 -32.42 23.25
CA SER A 375 7.43 -32.99 22.96
C SER A 375 6.47 -31.96 22.37
N HIS A 376 6.51 -30.69 22.81
CA HIS A 376 5.73 -29.63 22.20
C HIS A 376 6.13 -29.36 20.74
N ASP A 377 7.43 -29.35 20.45
CA ASP A 377 7.95 -29.19 19.09
C ASP A 377 7.48 -30.35 18.18
N PHE A 378 7.45 -31.58 18.71
CA PHE A 378 6.91 -32.75 18.02
C PHE A 378 5.40 -32.65 17.75
N VAL A 379 4.61 -32.24 18.75
CA VAL A 379 3.15 -32.06 18.62
C VAL A 379 2.84 -31.02 17.54
N ALA A 380 3.62 -29.94 17.45
CA ALA A 380 3.45 -28.91 16.43
C ALA A 380 3.69 -29.45 15.02
N GLU A 381 4.77 -30.21 14.80
CA GLU A 381 5.08 -30.84 13.50
C GLU A 381 4.07 -31.95 13.15
N TYR A 382 3.65 -32.76 14.12
CA TYR A 382 2.63 -33.80 13.92
C TYR A 382 1.28 -33.18 13.52
N CYS A 383 0.87 -32.08 14.17
CA CYS A 383 -0.34 -31.35 13.80
C CYS A 383 -0.25 -30.74 12.40
N LYS A 384 0.92 -30.23 12.02
CA LYS A 384 1.18 -29.66 10.69
C LYS A 384 1.05 -30.72 9.58
N ASP A 385 1.55 -31.94 9.80
CA ASP A 385 1.36 -33.08 8.88
C ASP A 385 -0.12 -33.44 8.69
N LEU A 386 -0.92 -33.34 9.77
CA LEU A 386 -2.38 -33.52 9.73
C LEU A 386 -3.13 -32.31 9.13
N LYS A 387 -2.43 -31.26 8.69
CA LYS A 387 -3.01 -29.97 8.24
C LYS A 387 -3.85 -29.27 9.31
N LEU A 388 -3.49 -29.45 10.57
CA LEU A 388 -4.09 -28.77 11.72
C LEU A 388 -3.16 -27.65 12.18
N SER A 389 -3.73 -26.63 12.85
CA SER A 389 -2.94 -25.52 13.40
C SER A 389 -1.87 -26.02 14.36
N SER A 390 -0.65 -25.48 14.29
CA SER A 390 0.43 -25.75 15.25
C SER A 390 0.09 -25.22 16.65
N ASP A 391 -0.64 -24.10 16.72
CA ASP A 391 -1.07 -23.48 17.98
C ASP A 391 -2.38 -24.05 18.54
N SER A 392 -2.63 -23.79 19.83
CA SER A 392 -3.89 -24.13 20.51
C SER A 392 -5.10 -23.53 19.79
N SER A 393 -6.00 -24.42 19.35
CA SER A 393 -7.23 -24.04 18.63
C SER A 393 -8.14 -23.14 19.48
N LEU A 394 -8.13 -23.32 20.81
CA LEU A 394 -8.88 -22.48 21.75
C LEU A 394 -8.25 -21.09 21.89
N PHE A 395 -6.92 -21.00 21.92
CA PHE A 395 -6.20 -19.73 22.01
C PHE A 395 -6.39 -18.89 20.73
N GLN A 396 -6.23 -19.52 19.56
CA GLN A 396 -6.50 -18.90 18.25
C GLN A 396 -7.94 -18.35 18.18
N SER A 397 -8.91 -19.14 18.66
CA SER A 397 -10.32 -18.74 18.75
C SER A 397 -10.54 -17.51 19.65
N VAL A 398 -9.95 -17.49 20.85
CA VAL A 398 -10.11 -16.41 21.83
C VAL A 398 -9.36 -15.14 21.39
N LEU A 399 -8.16 -15.28 20.83
CA LEU A 399 -7.36 -14.17 20.34
C LEU A 399 -8.01 -13.50 19.13
N ALA A 400 -8.50 -14.28 18.16
CA ALA A 400 -9.30 -13.77 17.06
C ALA A 400 -10.56 -13.06 17.58
N GLY A 401 -11.26 -13.68 18.54
CA GLY A 401 -12.38 -13.06 19.24
C GLY A 401 -12.02 -11.70 19.85
N HIS A 402 -10.92 -11.58 20.58
CA HIS A 402 -10.50 -10.35 21.24
C HIS A 402 -10.08 -9.24 20.26
N ILE A 403 -9.33 -9.58 19.21
CA ILE A 403 -8.89 -8.63 18.17
C ILE A 403 -10.09 -8.08 17.40
N TYR A 404 -11.07 -8.93 17.10
CA TYR A 404 -12.20 -8.56 16.25
C TYR A 404 -13.47 -8.16 17.02
N LEU A 405 -13.62 -8.44 18.31
CA LEU A 405 -14.79 -8.05 19.14
C LEU A 405 -15.13 -6.56 19.04
N PRO A 406 -14.17 -5.62 19.13
CA PRO A 406 -14.46 -4.19 19.01
C PRO A 406 -15.02 -3.83 17.63
N SER A 407 -14.54 -4.50 16.59
CA SER A 407 -15.04 -4.36 15.21
C SER A 407 -16.43 -5.00 15.08
N PHE A 408 -16.65 -6.17 15.67
CA PHE A 408 -17.92 -6.90 15.62
C PHE A 408 -19.03 -6.15 16.38
N TYR A 409 -18.76 -5.62 17.58
CA TYR A 409 -19.70 -4.74 18.30
C TYR A 409 -20.06 -3.50 17.50
N LYS A 410 -19.07 -2.90 16.82
CA LYS A 410 -19.26 -1.75 15.94
C LYS A 410 -20.10 -2.11 14.71
N TYR A 411 -19.93 -3.29 14.13
CA TYR A 411 -20.73 -3.77 13.00
C TYR A 411 -22.16 -4.13 13.41
N ASN A 412 -22.34 -4.79 14.55
CA ASN A 412 -23.65 -5.19 15.04
C ASN A 412 -24.49 -3.96 15.48
N SER A 413 -23.84 -2.94 16.05
CA SER A 413 -24.50 -1.66 16.36
C SER A 413 -24.83 -0.81 15.11
N ILE A 414 -24.09 -0.99 14.00
CA ILE A 414 -24.45 -0.42 12.69
C ILE A 414 -25.60 -1.23 12.06
N GLU A 415 -25.61 -2.56 12.18
CA GLU A 415 -26.68 -3.42 11.66
C GLU A 415 -28.02 -3.19 12.38
N LEU A 416 -28.02 -3.07 13.71
CA LEU A 416 -29.20 -2.70 14.51
C LEU A 416 -29.77 -1.33 14.10
N LYS A 417 -28.89 -0.36 13.81
CA LYS A 417 -29.30 0.95 13.29
C LYS A 417 -29.91 0.85 11.90
N MET A 418 -29.39 -0.01 11.02
CA MET A 418 -29.90 -0.22 9.65
C MET A 418 -31.19 -1.05 9.61
N LYS A 419 -31.37 -2.05 10.48
CA LYS A 419 -32.63 -2.82 10.62
C LYS A 419 -33.79 -1.92 11.09
N ASN A 420 -33.52 -0.97 11.98
CA ASN A 420 -34.50 0.03 12.41
C ASN A 420 -34.90 1.01 11.29
N PHE A 421 -34.06 1.18 10.27
CA PHE A 421 -34.39 1.96 9.06
C PHE A 421 -35.25 1.16 8.07
N ASN A 422 -34.97 -0.13 7.85
CA ASN A 422 -35.72 -0.97 6.91
C ASN A 422 -37.09 -1.46 7.46
N GLY A 423 -37.27 -1.50 8.78
CA GLY A 423 -38.53 -1.91 9.41
C GLY A 423 -39.71 -0.94 9.20
N LYS A 424 -39.47 0.29 8.74
CA LYS A 424 -40.53 1.29 8.51
C LYS A 424 -40.98 1.44 7.06
N ALA A 425 -40.35 0.72 6.12
CA ALA A 425 -40.66 0.81 4.69
C ALA A 425 -41.51 -0.36 4.14
N LYS A 426 -41.94 -1.31 4.98
CA LYS A 426 -42.82 -2.43 4.56
C LYS A 426 -44.23 -2.30 5.11
N SER A 427 -44.99 -1.37 4.53
CA SER A 427 -46.45 -1.49 4.50
C SER A 427 -46.98 -0.77 3.26
N ILE A 428 -47.01 -1.48 2.13
CA ILE A 428 -48.08 -1.49 1.12
C ILE A 428 -47.78 -2.73 0.26
N GLN A 429 -48.70 -3.69 0.29
CA GLN A 429 -48.65 -4.94 -0.45
C GLN A 429 -49.32 -4.80 -1.83
N SER A 430 -48.88 -5.69 -2.73
CA SER A 430 -49.62 -6.29 -3.86
C SER A 430 -49.64 -5.44 -5.16
N GLU A 431 -49.36 -5.96 -6.36
CA GLU A 431 -49.45 -7.34 -6.87
C GLU A 431 -48.41 -7.66 -7.97
N ASN A 432 -47.89 -8.88 -7.88
CA ASN A 432 -47.64 -9.90 -8.92
C ASN A 432 -46.52 -9.75 -9.97
N ASP A 433 -45.50 -10.58 -9.73
CA ASP A 433 -44.96 -11.61 -10.63
C ASP A 433 -44.54 -11.20 -12.03
N LEU A 434 -43.22 -11.00 -12.16
CA LEU A 434 -42.36 -11.61 -13.19
C LEU A 434 -40.92 -11.21 -12.87
N LEU A 435 -40.17 -12.06 -12.16
CA LEU A 435 -38.70 -12.22 -12.26
C LEU A 435 -38.20 -13.20 -11.18
N GLU A 436 -38.54 -14.47 -11.36
CA GLU A 436 -37.57 -15.53 -11.09
C GLU A 436 -36.41 -15.38 -12.09
N ASN A 437 -35.19 -15.66 -11.62
CA ASN A 437 -33.95 -15.76 -12.39
C ASN A 437 -33.33 -14.46 -12.92
N SER A 438 -32.74 -13.69 -11.99
CA SER A 438 -31.50 -12.96 -12.30
C SER A 438 -30.64 -12.84 -11.05
N VAL A 439 -30.08 -13.96 -10.59
CA VAL A 439 -28.78 -13.93 -9.90
C VAL A 439 -27.78 -13.47 -10.95
N ALA A 440 -27.60 -12.15 -11.04
CA ALA A 440 -26.60 -11.56 -11.91
C ALA A 440 -25.23 -12.07 -11.47
N SER A 441 -24.55 -12.75 -12.40
CA SER A 441 -23.14 -13.11 -12.37
C SER A 441 -22.28 -11.87 -12.14
N PHE A 442 -22.04 -11.51 -10.88
CA PHE A 442 -20.98 -10.60 -10.48
C PHE A 442 -19.72 -11.42 -10.22
N HIS A 443 -19.06 -11.79 -11.32
CA HIS A 443 -17.68 -12.26 -11.36
C HIS A 443 -16.92 -11.34 -12.31
N PHE A 444 -16.57 -10.13 -11.87
CA PHE A 444 -15.52 -9.32 -12.49
C PHE A 444 -14.92 -8.33 -11.48
N GLU A 445 -13.59 -8.33 -11.43
CA GLU A 445 -12.64 -7.33 -10.89
C GLU A 445 -12.40 -7.24 -9.38
N LEU A 446 -11.63 -8.21 -8.84
CA LEU A 446 -10.62 -8.00 -7.79
C LEU A 446 -9.36 -8.84 -8.10
N PRO A 447 -8.15 -8.49 -7.60
CA PRO A 447 -6.89 -9.14 -7.97
C PRO A 447 -6.59 -10.46 -7.23
N PHE A 448 -7.51 -10.96 -6.40
CA PHE A 448 -7.48 -12.32 -5.80
C PHE A 448 -8.88 -12.72 -5.32
N GLN A 449 -9.14 -14.03 -5.21
CA GLN A 449 -10.37 -14.59 -4.64
C GLN A 449 -10.33 -14.50 -3.11
N LEU A 450 -11.37 -13.92 -2.51
CA LEU A 450 -11.63 -14.00 -1.06
C LEU A 450 -12.63 -15.12 -0.78
N PRO A 451 -12.56 -15.81 0.39
CA PRO A 451 -13.55 -16.82 0.76
C PRO A 451 -14.95 -16.22 0.90
N ASP A 452 -15.97 -16.98 0.45
CA ASP A 452 -17.38 -16.57 0.40
C ASP A 452 -18.04 -16.27 1.79
N SER A 453 -17.30 -16.43 2.89
CA SER A 453 -17.81 -16.31 4.26
C SER A 453 -17.96 -14.86 4.79
N ASN A 454 -17.42 -13.83 4.10
CA ASN A 454 -17.43 -12.44 4.57
C ASN A 454 -18.40 -11.51 3.82
N ARG A 455 -19.71 -11.82 3.85
CA ARG A 455 -20.80 -11.02 3.22
C ARG A 455 -20.81 -9.52 3.54
N PHE A 456 -20.21 -9.06 4.64
CA PHE A 456 -20.15 -7.64 5.01
C PHE A 456 -19.16 -6.83 4.14
N LEU A 457 -18.01 -7.41 3.79
CA LEU A 457 -17.01 -6.78 2.90
C LEU A 457 -17.44 -6.75 1.44
N PHE A 458 -18.35 -7.66 1.04
CA PHE A 458 -18.97 -7.64 -0.29
C PHE A 458 -19.97 -6.49 -0.48
N ARG A 459 -20.45 -5.88 0.62
CA ARG A 459 -21.30 -4.68 0.55
C ARG A 459 -20.53 -3.39 0.74
N ASN A 460 -19.48 -3.38 1.57
CA ASN A 460 -18.75 -2.18 1.99
C ASN A 460 -17.22 -2.40 1.85
N HIS A 461 -16.52 -1.63 1.02
CA HIS A 461 -15.07 -1.79 0.79
C HIS A 461 -14.22 -0.61 1.35
N PRO A 462 -12.91 -0.82 1.65
CA PRO A 462 -11.97 0.26 2.06
C PRO A 462 -11.73 1.34 1.00
N ILE A 463 -11.35 2.56 1.43
CA ILE A 463 -11.10 3.71 0.51
C ILE A 463 -10.03 3.48 -0.54
N PHE A 464 -9.02 2.70 -0.20
CA PHE A 464 -7.84 2.51 -1.04
C PHE A 464 -8.09 1.56 -2.21
N ILE A 465 -9.22 0.85 -2.21
CA ILE A 465 -9.65 -0.10 -3.25
C ILE A 465 -11.02 0.26 -3.84
N CYS A 466 -11.56 1.42 -3.46
CA CYS A 466 -12.83 1.97 -3.94
C CYS A 466 -12.66 2.55 -5.37
N PRO A 467 -13.35 2.01 -6.39
CA PRO A 467 -13.26 2.53 -7.77
C PRO A 467 -14.02 3.85 -7.96
N VAL A 468 -14.74 4.31 -6.93
CA VAL A 468 -15.51 5.56 -6.91
C VAL A 468 -14.57 6.74 -6.59
N SER A 469 -14.61 7.77 -7.45
CA SER A 469 -13.73 8.95 -7.36
C SER A 469 -13.94 9.74 -6.05
N ARG A 470 -12.91 10.48 -5.61
CA ARG A 470 -12.94 11.28 -4.37
C ARG A 470 -14.16 12.21 -4.28
N GLU A 471 -14.71 12.65 -5.40
CA GLU A 471 -15.85 13.57 -5.46
C GLU A 471 -17.23 12.89 -5.49
N GLN A 472 -17.28 11.57 -5.65
CA GLN A 472 -18.51 10.77 -5.54
C GLN A 472 -18.74 10.24 -4.11
N SER A 473 -17.92 10.70 -3.17
CA SER A 473 -17.96 10.38 -1.74
C SER A 473 -19.04 11.18 -1.01
N ILE A 474 -20.33 10.98 -1.33
CA ILE A 474 -21.43 11.65 -0.62
C ILE A 474 -21.80 10.84 0.62
N PRO A 475 -21.77 11.40 1.84
CA PRO A 475 -22.28 10.76 3.05
C PRO A 475 -23.76 10.40 2.89
N LEU A 476 -24.19 9.28 3.47
CA LEU A 476 -25.62 8.98 3.65
C LEU A 476 -26.24 9.95 4.67
N SER A 477 -26.44 11.20 4.28
CA SER A 477 -27.16 12.20 5.07
C SER A 477 -27.98 13.07 4.13
N GLU A 478 -29.12 12.57 3.66
CA GLU A 478 -30.18 13.42 3.11
C GLU A 478 -31.17 13.76 4.23
N ILE A 479 -31.38 15.06 4.43
CA ILE A 479 -32.49 15.59 5.22
C ILE A 479 -33.74 15.44 4.36
N THR A 480 -34.58 14.45 4.64
CA THR A 480 -35.91 14.33 4.02
C THR A 480 -36.91 15.16 4.84
N GLU A 481 -37.38 16.28 4.28
CA GLU A 481 -38.59 16.97 4.77
C GLU A 481 -39.83 16.30 4.15
N GLU A 482 -40.52 15.45 4.90
CA GLU A 482 -41.86 14.97 4.52
C GLU A 482 -42.92 15.97 4.98
N SER A 483 -43.81 16.35 4.07
CA SER A 483 -45.06 17.04 4.37
C SER A 483 -46.23 16.14 3.97
N ILE A 484 -47.07 15.74 4.93
CA ILE A 484 -48.34 15.06 4.65
C ILE A 484 -49.47 15.71 5.47
N THR A 485 -50.57 15.97 4.73
CA THR A 485 -51.91 16.46 5.05
C THR A 485 -52.69 15.61 6.07
N VAL A 486 -53.85 15.94 6.67
CA VAL A 486 -54.59 17.10 7.23
C VAL A 486 -55.67 16.41 8.09
N SER A 487 -55.89 16.81 9.34
CA SER A 487 -57.10 16.40 10.08
C SER A 487 -57.71 17.60 10.80
N ASN A 488 -59.01 17.80 10.60
CA ASN A 488 -59.78 18.85 11.26
C ASN A 488 -60.14 18.44 12.69
N ASP A 489 -60.05 19.38 13.63
CA ASP A 489 -60.62 19.23 14.96
C ASP A 489 -62.09 19.67 14.99
N ALA A 490 -62.82 19.29 16.04
CA ALA A 490 -64.28 19.43 16.18
C ALA A 490 -64.82 20.89 16.23
N LYS A 491 -63.98 21.88 15.91
CA LYS A 491 -64.33 23.31 15.77
C LYS A 491 -63.81 23.94 14.46
N GLY A 492 -63.29 23.15 13.52
CA GLY A 492 -63.03 23.59 12.14
C GLY A 492 -61.83 24.53 11.96
N HIS A 493 -60.81 24.48 12.82
CA HIS A 493 -59.57 25.24 12.60
C HIS A 493 -58.43 24.35 12.09
N LEU A 494 -57.73 24.82 11.05
CA LEU A 494 -56.55 24.16 10.48
C LEU A 494 -55.35 24.34 11.43
N VAL A 495 -54.87 23.24 12.03
CA VAL A 495 -53.63 23.23 12.82
C VAL A 495 -52.55 22.43 12.08
N SER A 496 -51.57 23.11 11.50
CA SER A 496 -50.35 22.47 10.98
C SER A 496 -49.34 22.27 12.12
N ARG A 497 -49.00 21.02 12.47
CA ARG A 497 -47.88 20.72 13.36
C ARG A 497 -46.67 20.28 12.56
N LYS A 498 -45.64 21.13 12.48
CA LYS A 498 -44.31 20.74 12.00
C LYS A 498 -43.60 19.93 13.10
N ARG A 499 -43.42 18.63 12.90
CA ARG A 499 -42.49 17.84 13.72
C ARG A 499 -41.12 17.90 13.06
N LYS A 500 -40.20 18.64 13.69
CA LYS A 500 -38.77 18.58 13.38
C LYS A 500 -38.21 17.34 14.08
N ILE A 501 -38.04 16.23 13.36
CA ILE A 501 -37.30 15.09 13.90
C ILE A 501 -35.82 15.43 13.73
N SER A 502 -35.15 15.80 14.82
CA SER A 502 -33.69 15.80 14.85
C SER A 502 -33.24 14.35 14.83
N VAL A 503 -32.77 13.89 13.67
CA VAL A 503 -31.85 12.74 13.65
C VAL A 503 -30.60 13.19 14.39
N ASP A 504 -30.18 12.43 15.39
CA ASP A 504 -28.99 12.74 16.19
C ASP A 504 -27.81 13.06 15.27
N ASN A 505 -27.21 14.19 15.60
CA ASN A 505 -26.11 14.84 14.91
C ASN A 505 -25.00 13.83 14.54
N PRO A 506 -24.51 13.80 13.28
CA PRO A 506 -23.39 12.94 12.86
C PRO A 506 -22.05 13.24 13.57
N LEU A 507 -22.03 14.13 14.56
CA LEU A 507 -20.86 14.42 15.38
C LEU A 507 -20.40 13.25 16.27
N ASN A 508 -21.25 12.26 16.59
CA ASN A 508 -20.94 11.17 17.53
C ASN A 508 -20.55 9.81 16.92
N THR A 509 -20.44 9.68 15.59
CA THR A 509 -19.99 8.44 14.94
C THR A 509 -18.62 8.61 14.28
N GLN A 510 -17.67 7.73 14.62
CA GLN A 510 -16.29 7.78 14.11
C GLN A 510 -16.16 7.30 12.66
N VAL A 511 -17.19 6.70 12.07
CA VAL A 511 -17.15 6.12 10.72
C VAL A 511 -18.43 6.48 9.94
N VAL A 512 -18.27 6.87 8.68
CA VAL A 512 -19.33 7.29 7.76
C VAL A 512 -19.37 6.34 6.57
N ALA A 513 -20.58 5.91 6.17
CA ALA A 513 -20.81 5.12 4.96
C ALA A 513 -21.22 6.02 3.79
N LEU A 514 -20.59 5.83 2.63
CA LEU A 514 -20.82 6.66 1.44
C LEU A 514 -21.94 6.09 0.54
N LYS A 515 -22.88 6.94 0.12
CA LYS A 515 -24.17 6.57 -0.52
C LYS A 515 -24.05 5.68 -1.76
N TYR A 516 -22.97 5.81 -2.53
CA TYR A 516 -22.85 5.19 -3.86
C TYR A 516 -21.95 3.95 -3.92
N CYS A 517 -21.09 3.76 -2.92
CA CYS A 517 -20.14 2.64 -2.89
C CYS A 517 -20.14 1.91 -1.56
N ASN A 518 -21.01 2.32 -0.62
CA ASN A 518 -21.15 1.70 0.69
C ASN A 518 -19.84 1.62 1.49
N HIS A 519 -18.88 2.45 1.10
CA HIS A 519 -17.55 2.51 1.65
C HIS A 519 -17.55 3.10 3.06
N LEU A 520 -16.82 2.48 3.98
CA LEU A 520 -16.65 2.91 5.37
C LEU A 520 -15.37 3.76 5.54
N ALA A 521 -15.52 5.05 5.86
CA ALA A 521 -14.41 5.97 6.09
C ALA A 521 -14.46 6.57 7.50
N LEU A 522 -13.30 6.72 8.15
CA LEU A 522 -13.21 7.40 9.44
C LEU A 522 -13.63 8.87 9.30
N LYS A 523 -14.34 9.42 10.28
CA LYS A 523 -14.81 10.82 10.31
C LYS A 523 -13.67 11.80 10.04
N GLU A 524 -12.51 11.57 10.66
CA GLU A 524 -11.32 12.39 10.42
C GLU A 524 -10.80 12.24 8.99
N SER A 525 -10.87 11.05 8.39
CA SER A 525 -10.49 10.85 6.99
C SER A 525 -11.47 11.55 6.05
N VAL A 526 -12.79 11.48 6.30
CA VAL A 526 -13.81 12.23 5.55
C VAL A 526 -13.64 13.74 5.74
N TRP A 527 -13.29 14.19 6.95
CA TRP A 527 -13.01 15.60 7.26
C TRP A 527 -11.73 16.11 6.57
N HIS A 528 -10.66 15.31 6.56
CA HIS A 528 -9.43 15.60 5.80
C HIS A 528 -9.65 15.50 4.28
N LEU A 529 -10.58 14.65 3.82
CA LEU A 529 -10.94 14.50 2.40
C LEU A 529 -11.89 15.60 1.91
N SER A 530 -12.78 16.11 2.77
CA SER A 530 -13.81 17.13 2.47
C SER A 530 -13.38 18.58 2.71
N LYS A 531 -12.15 18.81 3.20
CA LYS A 531 -11.40 20.07 3.35
C LYS A 531 -11.40 20.67 4.77
N LYS A 532 -10.18 20.99 5.25
CA LYS A 532 -9.94 22.23 6.00
C LYS A 532 -10.32 23.41 5.10
N GLY A 533 -11.34 24.17 5.48
CA GLY A 533 -11.62 25.53 4.98
C GLY A 533 -12.10 25.61 3.54
N ILE A 534 -13.42 25.61 3.36
CA ILE A 534 -14.23 26.57 2.60
C ILE A 534 -15.65 26.08 2.85
N ASP A 535 -16.38 26.77 3.71
CA ASP A 535 -17.83 26.66 3.78
C ASP A 535 -18.38 26.87 2.36
N ALA A 536 -18.92 25.82 1.75
CA ALA A 536 -19.66 25.96 0.52
C ALA A 536 -20.85 25.02 0.58
N LYS A 537 -22.04 25.60 0.64
CA LYS A 537 -23.32 24.93 0.44
C LYS A 537 -23.25 24.02 -0.79
N ASP A 538 -24.00 22.92 -0.76
CA ASP A 538 -24.11 22.02 -1.90
C ASP A 538 -24.63 22.76 -3.15
N PRO A 539 -24.21 22.36 -4.38
CA PRO A 539 -24.68 22.98 -5.61
C PRO A 539 -26.21 22.89 -5.74
N THR A 540 -26.85 23.99 -6.09
CA THR A 540 -28.30 24.07 -6.28
C THR A 540 -28.67 23.52 -7.67
N LEU A 541 -29.68 22.67 -7.75
CA LEU A 541 -30.18 22.12 -9.01
C LEU A 541 -31.14 23.13 -9.67
N LEU A 542 -30.85 23.52 -10.91
CA LEU A 542 -31.63 24.54 -11.65
C LEU A 542 -32.45 23.96 -12.82
N ILE A 543 -32.49 22.64 -13.01
CA ILE A 543 -33.08 21.97 -14.18
C ILE A 543 -34.49 22.46 -14.54
N ASN A 544 -35.31 22.83 -13.55
CA ASN A 544 -36.68 23.28 -13.76
C ASN A 544 -36.82 24.78 -14.06
N GLU A 545 -35.76 25.56 -13.88
CA GLU A 545 -35.76 27.01 -14.04
C GLU A 545 -35.53 27.43 -15.51
N ASN A 546 -35.65 28.75 -15.76
CA ASN A 546 -35.31 29.36 -17.04
C ASN A 546 -33.86 29.84 -17.00
N SER A 547 -33.12 29.61 -18.09
CA SER A 547 -31.73 30.07 -18.19
C SER A 547 -31.67 31.58 -18.44
N THR A 548 -30.74 32.25 -17.79
CA THR A 548 -30.36 33.64 -18.08
C THR A 548 -29.71 33.81 -19.46
N LEU A 549 -29.24 32.72 -20.06
CA LEU A 549 -28.63 32.69 -21.40
C LEU A 549 -29.66 32.61 -22.54
N GLY A 550 -30.95 32.49 -22.21
CA GLY A 550 -32.06 32.46 -23.17
C GLY A 550 -32.91 31.19 -23.06
N GLU A 551 -34.06 31.19 -23.74
CA GLU A 551 -35.07 30.11 -23.60
C GLU A 551 -34.56 28.74 -24.07
N ARG A 552 -33.61 28.74 -25.03
CA ARG A 552 -33.01 27.53 -25.59
C ARG A 552 -32.05 26.83 -24.64
N TRP A 553 -31.44 27.58 -23.72
CA TRP A 553 -30.49 27.03 -22.77
C TRP A 553 -31.21 26.34 -21.61
N CYS A 554 -30.67 25.21 -21.19
CA CYS A 554 -31.14 24.46 -20.02
C CYS A 554 -30.15 24.67 -18.86
N PRO A 555 -30.52 25.40 -17.80
CA PRO A 555 -29.68 25.52 -16.61
C PRO A 555 -29.70 24.19 -15.85
N ILE A 556 -28.54 23.70 -15.41
CA ILE A 556 -28.44 22.39 -14.73
C ILE A 556 -28.09 22.56 -13.25
N TYR A 557 -26.98 23.23 -12.94
CA TYR A 557 -26.51 23.46 -11.58
C TYR A 557 -26.01 24.89 -11.37
N GLU A 558 -26.08 25.36 -10.14
CA GLU A 558 -25.51 26.63 -9.68
C GLU A 558 -24.77 26.45 -8.34
N LYS A 559 -23.75 27.29 -8.11
CA LYS A 559 -23.02 27.35 -6.85
C LYS A 559 -22.57 28.76 -6.52
N GLU A 560 -22.67 29.15 -5.25
CA GLU A 560 -22.10 30.40 -4.71
C GLU A 560 -20.57 30.41 -4.85
N ALA A 561 -20.01 31.55 -5.23
CA ALA A 561 -18.59 31.73 -5.54
C ALA A 561 -17.96 32.83 -4.68
N ASN A 562 -16.89 32.47 -3.95
CA ASN A 562 -16.11 33.39 -3.11
C ASN A 562 -14.87 33.89 -3.87
N PHE A 563 -15.04 34.35 -5.11
CA PHE A 563 -13.98 34.90 -5.96
C PHE A 563 -14.55 35.86 -7.01
N GLU A 564 -13.70 36.75 -7.51
CA GLU A 564 -14.03 37.72 -8.58
C GLU A 564 -13.99 37.14 -10.00
N SER A 565 -14.61 37.86 -10.95
CA SER A 565 -14.72 37.50 -12.37
C SER A 565 -13.36 37.27 -13.05
N THR A 566 -12.33 38.03 -12.66
CA THR A 566 -10.95 37.91 -13.18
C THR A 566 -10.30 36.58 -12.79
N HIS A 567 -10.50 36.11 -11.56
CA HIS A 567 -10.01 34.82 -11.10
C HIS A 567 -10.69 33.67 -11.85
N PHE A 568 -12.00 33.80 -12.11
CA PHE A 568 -12.77 32.85 -12.89
C PHE A 568 -12.25 32.79 -14.34
N GLU A 569 -12.10 33.93 -15.00
CA GLU A 569 -11.55 34.01 -16.36
C GLU A 569 -10.16 33.35 -16.44
N GLN A 570 -9.25 33.71 -15.55
CA GLN A 570 -7.90 33.16 -15.54
C GLN A 570 -7.91 31.63 -15.33
N ALA A 571 -8.73 31.13 -14.40
CA ALA A 571 -8.88 29.69 -14.17
C ALA A 571 -9.46 28.98 -15.41
N MET A 572 -10.47 29.56 -16.04
CA MET A 572 -11.13 28.99 -17.21
C MET A 572 -10.25 29.01 -18.46
N LEU A 573 -9.47 30.07 -18.69
CA LEU A 573 -8.47 30.11 -19.76
C LEU A 573 -7.42 29.00 -19.59
N ASN A 574 -6.99 28.72 -18.35
CA ASN A 574 -6.10 27.60 -18.09
C ASN A 574 -6.78 26.24 -18.36
N ILE A 575 -8.05 26.07 -17.98
CA ILE A 575 -8.84 24.86 -18.28
C ILE A 575 -9.07 24.68 -19.80
N ILE A 576 -9.23 25.78 -20.55
CA ILE A 576 -9.31 25.76 -22.02
C ILE A 576 -7.99 25.23 -22.61
N ARG A 577 -6.84 25.64 -22.08
CA ARG A 577 -5.55 25.15 -22.57
C ARG A 577 -5.21 23.74 -22.05
N GLN A 578 -5.78 23.32 -20.91
CA GLN A 578 -5.51 22.03 -20.26
C GLN A 578 -6.81 21.27 -19.92
N PRO A 579 -7.58 20.78 -20.92
CA PRO A 579 -8.87 20.13 -20.69
C PRO A 579 -8.78 18.80 -19.93
N ASN A 580 -7.59 18.22 -19.81
CA ASN A 580 -7.35 17.06 -18.95
C ASN A 580 -7.64 17.34 -17.46
N ILE A 581 -7.79 18.61 -17.07
CA ILE A 581 -8.28 19.03 -15.74
C ILE A 581 -9.77 18.68 -15.57
N ASN A 582 -10.58 18.81 -16.63
CA ASN A 582 -12.01 18.52 -16.59
C ASN A 582 -12.31 17.02 -16.71
N SER A 583 -11.49 16.29 -17.47
CA SER A 583 -11.68 14.86 -17.70
C SER A 583 -10.36 14.12 -17.78
N THR A 584 -10.22 13.05 -17.00
CA THR A 584 -9.06 12.15 -17.08
C THR A 584 -9.01 11.36 -18.38
N VAL A 585 -10.09 11.31 -19.16
CA VAL A 585 -10.13 10.64 -20.48
C VAL A 585 -9.41 11.48 -21.55
N ILE A 586 -9.30 12.80 -21.34
CA ILE A 586 -8.61 13.70 -22.26
C ILE A 586 -7.11 13.70 -21.95
N LEU A 587 -6.28 13.53 -22.99
CA LEU A 587 -4.82 13.57 -22.85
C LEU A 587 -4.28 14.99 -22.91
N ARG A 588 -4.69 15.74 -23.96
CA ARG A 588 -4.33 17.15 -24.15
C ARG A 588 -5.30 17.84 -25.12
N ALA A 589 -5.10 19.14 -25.31
CA ALA A 589 -5.63 19.85 -26.45
C ALA A 589 -4.56 20.70 -27.13
N ASP A 590 -4.62 20.73 -28.46
CA ASP A 590 -3.73 21.52 -29.32
C ASP A 590 -4.49 22.76 -29.76
N ILE A 591 -3.96 23.95 -29.46
CA ILE A 591 -4.58 25.22 -29.89
C ILE A 591 -4.31 25.40 -31.38
N LEU A 592 -5.37 25.42 -32.19
CA LEU A 592 -5.28 25.56 -33.65
C LEU A 592 -5.39 27.02 -34.08
N LYS A 593 -6.32 27.75 -33.49
CA LYS A 593 -6.59 29.17 -33.75
C LYS A 593 -6.97 29.85 -32.45
N GLU A 594 -6.48 31.05 -32.21
CA GLU A 594 -6.84 31.88 -31.07
C GLU A 594 -6.99 33.33 -31.52
N ARG A 595 -8.09 33.98 -31.11
CA ARG A 595 -8.41 35.36 -31.42
C ARG A 595 -8.78 36.08 -30.13
N VAL A 596 -7.99 37.06 -29.74
CA VAL A 596 -8.19 37.81 -28.50
C VAL A 596 -8.50 39.26 -28.84
N LEU A 597 -9.65 39.74 -28.38
CA LEU A 597 -10.18 41.09 -28.65
C LEU A 597 -9.96 41.99 -27.44
N ASN A 598 -8.80 42.65 -27.34
CA ASN A 598 -8.49 43.56 -26.23
C ASN A 598 -9.12 44.95 -26.49
N PRO A 599 -9.94 45.49 -25.57
CA PRO A 599 -10.51 46.84 -25.71
C PRO A 599 -9.45 47.93 -25.87
N ASN A 600 -8.26 47.75 -25.28
CA ASN A 600 -7.20 48.75 -25.23
C ASN A 600 -6.03 48.48 -26.20
N GLU A 601 -5.82 47.23 -26.63
CA GLU A 601 -4.63 46.81 -27.39
C GLU A 601 -4.96 46.29 -28.80
N GLY A 602 -6.25 46.23 -29.16
CA GLY A 602 -6.73 45.75 -30.46
C GLY A 602 -6.92 44.24 -30.52
N GLU A 603 -7.17 43.74 -31.73
CA GLU A 603 -7.36 42.31 -32.01
C GLU A 603 -6.02 41.62 -32.28
N THR A 604 -5.77 40.51 -31.59
CA THR A 604 -4.63 39.63 -31.87
C THR A 604 -5.13 38.28 -32.37
N THR A 605 -4.51 37.75 -33.42
CA THR A 605 -4.86 36.45 -33.99
C THR A 605 -3.63 35.56 -34.07
N PHE A 606 -3.76 34.33 -33.57
CA PHE A 606 -2.78 33.27 -33.66
C PHE A 606 -3.35 32.11 -34.49
N ILE A 607 -2.54 31.59 -35.41
CA ILE A 607 -2.85 30.38 -36.18
C ILE A 607 -1.67 29.42 -36.03
N SER A 608 -1.96 28.22 -35.55
CA SER A 608 -0.96 27.17 -35.34
C SER A 608 -0.55 26.53 -36.66
N LYS A 609 0.72 26.12 -36.74
CA LYS A 609 1.22 25.28 -37.85
C LYS A 609 0.50 23.92 -37.91
N LEU A 610 -0.08 23.48 -36.79
CA LEU A 610 -0.80 22.20 -36.69
C LEU A 610 -2.22 22.23 -37.26
N ILE A 611 -2.71 23.40 -37.69
CA ILE A 611 -4.10 23.58 -38.14
C ILE A 611 -4.47 22.64 -39.30
N ASN A 612 -3.54 22.43 -40.23
CA ASN A 612 -3.73 21.57 -41.41
C ASN A 612 -3.09 20.18 -41.26
N SER A 613 -2.33 19.92 -40.19
CA SER A 613 -1.72 18.61 -39.98
C SER A 613 -2.75 17.68 -39.34
N LEU A 614 -2.97 16.50 -39.93
CA LEU A 614 -3.64 15.41 -39.22
C LEU A 614 -2.64 14.78 -38.24
N PRO A 615 -3.08 14.26 -37.09
CA PRO A 615 -2.24 13.42 -36.27
C PRO A 615 -1.90 12.17 -37.09
N GLU A 616 -0.66 12.02 -37.54
CA GLU A 616 -0.19 10.82 -38.22
C GLU A 616 0.38 9.83 -37.19
N VAL A 617 -0.02 8.56 -37.29
CA VAL A 617 0.72 7.45 -36.68
C VAL A 617 1.50 6.80 -37.81
N GLU A 618 2.82 6.69 -37.66
CA GLU A 618 3.67 5.95 -38.60
C GLU A 618 3.13 4.52 -38.70
N SER A 619 2.44 4.21 -39.80
CA SER A 619 1.88 2.87 -40.03
C SER A 619 3.02 1.91 -40.37
N THR A 620 3.34 1.00 -39.45
CA THR A 620 4.14 -0.18 -39.78
C THR A 620 3.28 -1.18 -40.54
N GLU A 621 3.81 -1.71 -41.65
CA GLU A 621 3.15 -2.72 -42.48
C GLU A 621 2.57 -3.86 -41.62
N GLY A 622 1.24 -3.99 -41.58
CA GLY A 622 0.56 -5.16 -41.00
C GLY A 622 -0.43 -4.93 -39.84
N ASN A 623 -0.60 -3.71 -39.31
CA ASN A 623 -1.60 -3.42 -38.27
C ASN A 623 -2.57 -2.30 -38.70
N ASP A 624 -3.84 -2.65 -38.96
CA ASP A 624 -4.94 -1.73 -39.30
C ASP A 624 -5.45 -0.94 -38.07
N MET A 625 -4.55 -0.30 -37.31
CA MET A 625 -4.97 0.60 -36.23
C MET A 625 -5.19 2.02 -36.77
N VAL A 626 -6.42 2.32 -37.17
CA VAL A 626 -6.83 3.64 -37.66
C VAL A 626 -7.17 4.56 -36.49
N LEU A 627 -6.59 5.76 -36.47
CA LEU A 627 -6.97 6.80 -35.51
C LEU A 627 -8.43 7.22 -35.75
N LEU A 628 -9.23 7.20 -34.69
CA LEU A 628 -10.61 7.68 -34.75
C LEU A 628 -10.60 9.21 -34.71
N HIS A 629 -11.09 9.86 -35.77
CA HIS A 629 -11.26 11.32 -35.79
C HIS A 629 -12.55 11.73 -36.49
N ARG A 630 -13.07 12.92 -36.16
CA ARG A 630 -14.27 13.51 -36.77
C ARG A 630 -14.06 14.98 -37.07
N ASP A 631 -14.49 15.41 -38.25
CA ASP A 631 -14.58 16.80 -38.69
C ASP A 631 -13.35 17.68 -38.38
N LEU A 632 -12.14 17.10 -38.42
CA LEU A 632 -10.90 17.83 -38.09
C LEU A 632 -10.58 18.97 -39.07
N GLN A 633 -11.22 18.98 -40.24
CA GLN A 633 -11.13 20.05 -41.23
C GLN A 633 -11.96 21.28 -40.85
N ASP A 634 -12.98 21.11 -39.99
CA ASP A 634 -13.73 22.24 -39.44
C ASP A 634 -12.87 22.92 -38.37
N VAL A 635 -12.18 23.99 -38.77
CA VAL A 635 -11.35 24.83 -37.88
C VAL A 635 -11.93 26.23 -37.72
N ASN A 636 -13.18 26.43 -38.16
CA ASN A 636 -13.86 27.70 -38.05
C ASN A 636 -14.48 27.85 -36.66
N VAL A 637 -14.58 29.09 -36.19
CA VAL A 637 -15.24 29.39 -34.91
C VAL A 637 -16.73 29.14 -35.09
N ARG A 638 -17.31 28.27 -34.26
CA ARG A 638 -18.76 28.03 -34.24
C ARG A 638 -19.47 29.05 -33.36
N GLU A 639 -20.57 29.59 -33.87
CA GLU A 639 -21.42 30.54 -33.15
C GLU A 639 -22.43 29.83 -32.26
N ILE A 640 -23.00 30.56 -31.31
CA ILE A 640 -24.02 30.06 -30.39
C ILE A 640 -25.25 30.96 -30.41
N ASN A 641 -26.43 30.39 -30.20
CA ASN A 641 -27.65 31.16 -30.08
C ASN A 641 -27.79 31.70 -28.64
N LEU A 642 -27.88 33.03 -28.52
CA LEU A 642 -28.12 33.74 -27.25
C LEU A 642 -29.43 34.55 -27.31
N ASP A 643 -30.38 34.13 -28.16
CA ASP A 643 -31.68 34.81 -28.29
C ASP A 643 -32.43 34.78 -26.95
N GLY A 644 -32.81 35.94 -26.47
CA GLY A 644 -33.48 36.09 -25.16
C GLY A 644 -32.52 36.04 -23.97
N CYS A 645 -31.20 36.13 -24.17
CA CYS A 645 -30.25 36.30 -23.08
C CYS A 645 -30.48 37.65 -22.37
N SER A 646 -30.49 37.63 -21.03
CA SER A 646 -30.69 38.84 -20.22
C SER A 646 -29.41 39.65 -20.01
N LEU A 647 -28.26 39.20 -20.55
CA LEU A 647 -26.94 39.79 -20.37
C LEU A 647 -26.40 40.31 -21.71
N ASP A 648 -25.84 41.53 -21.72
CA ASP A 648 -25.16 42.11 -22.89
C ASP A 648 -23.72 41.56 -22.95
N LEU A 649 -23.55 40.38 -23.56
CA LEU A 649 -22.29 39.64 -23.63
C LEU A 649 -21.54 39.92 -24.95
N GLU A 650 -20.28 40.31 -24.85
CA GLU A 650 -19.37 40.54 -25.99
C GLU A 650 -18.23 39.51 -26.01
N ASN A 651 -17.83 39.06 -27.20
CA ASN A 651 -16.73 38.10 -27.36
C ASN A 651 -15.39 38.73 -26.98
N ARG A 652 -14.71 38.13 -26.00
CA ARG A 652 -13.38 38.57 -25.54
C ARG A 652 -12.27 37.71 -26.12
N CYS A 653 -12.49 36.40 -26.18
CA CYS A 653 -11.53 35.43 -26.69
C CYS A 653 -12.24 34.28 -27.38
N GLU A 654 -11.75 33.90 -28.56
CA GLU A 654 -12.25 32.77 -29.34
C GLU A 654 -11.09 31.83 -29.64
N ILE A 655 -11.22 30.58 -29.20
CA ILE A 655 -10.16 29.59 -29.31
C ILE A 655 -10.73 28.34 -29.99
N VAL A 656 -10.14 27.92 -31.10
CA VAL A 656 -10.39 26.60 -31.68
C VAL A 656 -9.27 25.67 -31.26
N ARG A 657 -9.62 24.59 -30.56
CA ARG A 657 -8.68 23.58 -30.07
C ARG A 657 -9.01 22.20 -30.63
N ARG A 658 -7.99 21.37 -30.85
CA ARG A 658 -8.15 19.95 -31.13
C ARG A 658 -8.00 19.15 -29.85
N ILE A 659 -9.02 18.37 -29.48
CA ILE A 659 -8.97 17.50 -28.30
C ILE A 659 -8.40 16.15 -28.71
N ILE A 660 -7.38 15.70 -28.00
CA ILE A 660 -6.79 14.37 -28.15
C ILE A 660 -7.14 13.54 -26.91
N PRO A 661 -7.94 12.46 -27.04
CA PRO A 661 -8.22 11.55 -25.94
C PRO A 661 -7.00 10.69 -25.61
N ARG A 662 -6.96 10.11 -24.41
CA ARG A 662 -5.89 9.19 -23.97
C ARG A 662 -5.82 7.91 -24.79
N ASN A 663 -6.93 7.51 -25.40
CA ASN A 663 -6.99 6.39 -26.31
C ASN A 663 -7.69 6.83 -27.61
N PRO A 664 -6.94 7.36 -28.59
CA PRO A 664 -7.50 7.81 -29.86
C PRO A 664 -7.92 6.67 -30.80
N PHE A 665 -7.72 5.41 -30.39
CA PHE A 665 -8.22 4.23 -31.10
C PHE A 665 -9.58 3.78 -30.59
N LYS A 666 -10.05 4.30 -29.44
CA LYS A 666 -11.35 3.97 -28.83
C LYS A 666 -12.31 5.15 -28.80
N ASP A 667 -11.79 6.38 -28.79
CA ASP A 667 -12.59 7.60 -28.71
C ASP A 667 -12.11 8.61 -29.76
N TYR A 668 -13.01 9.40 -30.32
CA TYR A 668 -12.70 10.24 -31.47
C TYR A 668 -11.89 11.48 -31.10
N ILE A 669 -10.90 11.82 -31.92
CA ILE A 669 -10.24 13.14 -31.93
C ILE A 669 -11.19 14.12 -32.62
N ILE A 670 -11.46 15.27 -31.99
CA ILE A 670 -12.35 16.30 -32.53
C ILE A 670 -11.74 17.69 -32.39
N ASN A 671 -12.22 18.64 -33.19
CA ASN A 671 -12.03 20.06 -32.92
C ASN A 671 -13.16 20.58 -31.99
N GLN A 672 -12.89 21.64 -31.25
CA GLN A 672 -13.84 22.28 -30.35
C GLN A 672 -13.57 23.78 -30.29
N THR A 673 -14.63 24.57 -30.48
CA THR A 673 -14.62 26.02 -30.24
C THR A 673 -14.82 26.30 -28.75
N CYS A 674 -14.00 27.18 -28.21
CA CYS A 674 -14.07 27.69 -26.85
C CYS A 674 -14.25 29.20 -26.92
N LEU A 675 -15.40 29.71 -26.49
CA LEU A 675 -15.71 31.14 -26.44
C LEU A 675 -15.59 31.64 -25.01
N VAL A 676 -14.93 32.78 -24.82
CA VAL A 676 -14.95 33.54 -23.56
C VAL A 676 -15.61 34.88 -23.85
N MET A 677 -16.77 35.10 -23.27
CA MET A 677 -17.57 36.31 -23.40
C MET A 677 -17.67 37.04 -22.07
N LYS A 678 -17.78 38.37 -22.12
CA LYS A 678 -17.94 39.22 -20.94
C LYS A 678 -18.97 40.30 -21.15
N THR A 679 -19.56 40.76 -20.05
CA THR A 679 -20.35 41.98 -20.03
C THR A 679 -19.46 43.22 -19.99
N LYS A 680 -19.96 44.36 -20.47
CA LYS A 680 -19.21 45.64 -20.50
C LYS A 680 -18.71 46.12 -19.13
N ASP A 681 -19.39 45.70 -18.07
CA ASP A 681 -19.02 46.01 -16.69
C ASP A 681 -18.02 45.01 -16.08
N ASP A 682 -17.54 44.03 -16.86
CA ASP A 682 -16.61 42.96 -16.46
C ASP A 682 -17.08 42.10 -15.25
N ASN A 683 -18.33 42.22 -14.84
CA ASN A 683 -18.88 41.50 -13.68
C ASN A 683 -19.32 40.07 -14.02
N SER A 684 -19.66 39.82 -15.29
CA SER A 684 -20.14 38.51 -15.73
C SER A 684 -19.25 37.94 -16.82
N VAL A 685 -18.95 36.64 -16.72
CA VAL A 685 -18.08 35.94 -17.67
C VAL A 685 -18.74 34.64 -18.07
N LEU A 686 -18.95 34.44 -19.37
CA LEU A 686 -19.51 33.22 -19.93
C LEU A 686 -18.41 32.48 -20.72
N VAL A 687 -18.18 31.22 -20.37
CA VAL A 687 -17.29 30.33 -21.12
C VAL A 687 -18.11 29.23 -21.78
N VAL A 688 -17.99 29.10 -23.10
CA VAL A 688 -18.78 28.13 -23.87
C VAL A 688 -17.89 27.16 -24.63
N TYR A 689 -18.20 25.88 -24.55
CA TYR A 689 -17.55 24.81 -25.31
C TYR A 689 -18.51 24.26 -26.37
N VAL A 690 -18.12 24.35 -27.64
CA VAL A 690 -18.89 23.88 -28.80
C VAL A 690 -18.09 22.81 -29.53
N PRO A 691 -18.37 21.50 -29.36
CA PRO A 691 -17.74 20.45 -30.16
C PRO A 691 -18.04 20.62 -31.65
N HIS A 692 -17.05 20.35 -32.51
CA HIS A 692 -17.24 20.40 -33.96
C HIS A 692 -17.81 19.07 -34.44
N ILE A 693 -19.09 18.86 -34.14
CA ILE A 693 -19.85 17.63 -34.41
C ILE A 693 -21.23 18.02 -34.93
N GLN A 694 -21.83 17.19 -35.77
CA GLN A 694 -23.11 17.50 -36.41
C GLN A 694 -24.31 16.97 -35.61
N THR A 695 -24.21 15.77 -35.03
CA THR A 695 -25.33 15.12 -34.32
C THR A 695 -24.93 14.65 -32.91
N ALA A 696 -25.93 14.47 -32.03
CA ALA A 696 -25.71 14.02 -30.66
C ALA A 696 -25.13 12.60 -30.55
N GLU A 697 -25.41 11.74 -31.53
CA GLU A 697 -24.97 10.34 -31.59
C GLU A 697 -23.47 10.20 -31.87
N GLU A 698 -22.89 11.20 -32.54
CA GLU A 698 -21.47 11.23 -32.90
C GLU A 698 -20.58 11.79 -31.78
N ILE A 699 -21.16 12.19 -30.64
CA ILE A 699 -20.41 12.80 -29.55
C ILE A 699 -19.47 11.79 -28.85
N PRO A 700 -18.17 12.13 -28.70
CA PRO A 700 -17.21 11.34 -27.93
C PRO A 700 -17.65 11.06 -26.50
N TYR A 701 -17.17 9.96 -25.94
CA TYR A 701 -17.55 9.54 -24.59
C TYR A 701 -17.14 10.55 -23.50
N TYR A 702 -16.10 11.36 -23.75
CA TYR A 702 -15.64 12.36 -22.78
C TYR A 702 -16.43 13.68 -22.78
N LEU A 703 -17.48 13.84 -23.60
CA LEU A 703 -18.36 15.01 -23.63
C LEU A 703 -19.83 14.64 -23.34
N PRO A 704 -20.66 15.58 -22.83
CA PRO A 704 -22.10 15.37 -22.75
C PRO A 704 -22.74 15.46 -24.16
N PRO A 705 -23.82 14.70 -24.46
CA PRO A 705 -24.45 14.65 -25.77
C PRO A 705 -25.30 15.90 -26.07
N VAL A 706 -24.68 17.09 -26.08
CA VAL A 706 -25.31 18.41 -26.26
C VAL A 706 -24.51 19.24 -27.26
N TYR A 707 -25.16 20.20 -27.91
CA TYR A 707 -24.51 21.05 -28.91
C TYR A 707 -23.48 21.99 -28.29
N ALA A 708 -23.78 22.57 -27.12
CA ALA A 708 -22.81 23.39 -26.39
C ALA A 708 -22.96 23.28 -24.87
N VAL A 709 -21.85 23.51 -24.16
CA VAL A 709 -21.80 23.62 -22.70
C VAL A 709 -21.38 25.02 -22.32
N GLY A 710 -22.23 25.75 -21.58
CA GLY A 710 -21.97 27.09 -21.08
C GLY A 710 -21.73 27.10 -19.58
N ILE A 711 -20.65 27.75 -19.13
CA ILE A 711 -20.33 27.96 -17.71
C ILE A 711 -20.31 29.47 -17.48
N LEU A 712 -21.30 29.97 -16.73
CA LEU A 712 -21.52 31.38 -16.49
C LEU A 712 -21.13 31.74 -15.05
N PHE A 713 -20.23 32.72 -14.89
CA PHE A 713 -20.07 33.46 -13.65
C PHE A 713 -20.92 34.73 -13.71
N HIS A 714 -21.85 34.89 -12.78
CA HIS A 714 -22.73 36.06 -12.67
C HIS A 714 -23.16 36.26 -11.21
N ASN A 715 -23.10 37.50 -10.72
CA ASN A 715 -23.50 37.89 -9.34
C ASN A 715 -22.90 36.99 -8.24
N HIS A 716 -21.58 36.75 -8.29
CA HIS A 716 -20.88 35.86 -7.36
C HIS A 716 -21.44 34.43 -7.32
N LYS A 717 -21.99 33.95 -8.43
CA LYS A 717 -22.41 32.57 -8.60
C LYS A 717 -21.84 32.00 -9.90
N VAL A 718 -21.49 30.72 -9.88
CA VAL A 718 -21.18 29.96 -11.10
C VAL A 718 -22.35 29.05 -11.41
N SER A 719 -22.86 29.12 -12.63
CA SER A 719 -23.93 28.25 -13.13
C SER A 719 -23.48 27.53 -14.41
N LEU A 720 -24.01 26.32 -14.62
CA LEU A 720 -23.74 25.52 -15.80
C LEU A 720 -25.02 25.27 -16.59
N HIS A 721 -24.93 25.49 -17.90
CA HIS A 721 -26.04 25.46 -18.85
C HIS A 721 -25.69 24.57 -20.04
N TYR A 722 -26.68 23.83 -20.54
CA TYR A 722 -26.57 23.05 -21.77
C TYR A 722 -27.42 23.63 -22.90
N LEU A 723 -26.89 23.61 -24.11
CA LEU A 723 -27.60 23.94 -25.35
C LEU A 723 -27.82 22.63 -26.13
N PRO A 724 -29.06 22.15 -26.32
CA PRO A 724 -29.34 20.92 -27.07
C PRO A 724 -29.06 21.07 -28.58
N PHE A 725 -28.95 19.95 -29.29
CA PHE A 725 -28.85 19.94 -30.76
C PHE A 725 -30.17 20.37 -31.42
N GLU A 726 -30.06 21.01 -32.59
CA GLU A 726 -31.19 21.44 -33.39
C GLU A 726 -31.67 20.30 -34.31
N LEU A 727 -32.50 19.40 -33.79
CA LEU A 727 -33.23 18.40 -34.59
C LEU A 727 -34.74 18.70 -34.50
N ASN A 728 -35.32 19.31 -35.53
CA ASN A 728 -36.76 19.60 -35.81
C ASN A 728 -37.67 20.18 -34.69
N ASP A 729 -37.44 19.93 -33.40
CA ASP A 729 -38.05 20.58 -32.23
C ASP A 729 -37.08 20.59 -31.02
N TRP A 730 -36.32 21.68 -30.84
CA TRP A 730 -35.36 21.84 -29.72
C TRP A 730 -36.01 21.75 -28.34
N ARG A 731 -37.34 21.92 -28.24
CA ARG A 731 -38.10 21.82 -26.99
C ARG A 731 -38.17 20.37 -26.50
N GLU A 732 -38.25 19.39 -27.40
CA GLU A 732 -38.24 17.98 -27.01
C GLU A 732 -36.90 17.57 -26.40
N GLU A 733 -35.79 17.93 -27.03
CA GLU A 733 -34.45 17.69 -26.51
C GLU A 733 -34.20 18.41 -25.17
N ARG A 734 -34.68 19.64 -25.04
CA ARG A 734 -34.65 20.36 -23.76
C ARG A 734 -35.46 19.63 -22.69
N ASN A 735 -36.66 19.13 -23.02
CA ASN A 735 -37.48 18.38 -22.09
C ASN A 735 -36.82 17.06 -21.69
N LYS A 736 -36.14 16.36 -22.61
CA LYS A 736 -35.36 15.16 -22.29
C LYS A 736 -34.32 15.44 -21.21
N ILE A 737 -33.54 16.52 -21.35
CA ILE A 737 -32.55 16.94 -20.33
C ILE A 737 -33.23 17.26 -19.00
N LYS A 738 -34.41 17.88 -19.03
CA LYS A 738 -35.18 18.20 -17.82
C LYS A 738 -35.68 16.99 -17.05
N THR A 739 -35.99 15.91 -17.76
CA THR A 739 -36.50 14.66 -17.17
C THR A 739 -35.41 13.68 -16.77
N MET A 740 -34.12 13.99 -17.01
CA MET A 740 -33.01 13.10 -16.68
C MET A 740 -32.86 12.92 -15.16
N GLU A 741 -32.55 11.69 -14.74
CA GLU A 741 -32.20 11.43 -13.35
C GLU A 741 -30.83 12.02 -12.99
N LEU A 742 -30.63 12.35 -11.71
CA LEU A 742 -29.36 12.88 -11.20
C LEU A 742 -28.18 11.90 -11.37
N THR A 743 -28.49 10.61 -11.51
CA THR A 743 -27.52 9.56 -11.73
C THR A 743 -27.06 9.51 -13.18
N GLU A 744 -27.73 10.15 -14.14
CA GLU A 744 -27.38 10.05 -15.56
C GLU A 744 -26.06 10.76 -15.91
N ARG A 745 -25.34 10.22 -16.90
CA ARG A 745 -24.01 10.71 -17.30
C ARG A 745 -23.99 12.22 -17.63
N PRO A 746 -24.92 12.79 -18.42
CA PRO A 746 -24.90 14.21 -18.74
C PRO A 746 -25.02 15.11 -17.50
N ILE A 747 -25.85 14.73 -16.53
CA ILE A 747 -26.04 15.47 -15.27
C ILE A 747 -24.79 15.36 -14.38
N ARG A 748 -24.18 14.16 -14.27
CA ARG A 748 -22.91 13.99 -13.56
C ARG A 748 -21.76 14.80 -14.18
N ILE A 749 -21.71 14.89 -15.51
CA ILE A 749 -20.72 15.71 -16.22
C ILE A 749 -20.92 17.20 -15.88
N ALA A 750 -22.17 17.69 -15.87
CA ALA A 750 -22.48 19.07 -15.49
C ALA A 750 -21.98 19.38 -14.07
N LEU A 751 -22.32 18.53 -13.10
CA LEU A 751 -21.85 18.69 -11.72
C LEU A 751 -20.33 18.74 -11.64
N ARG A 752 -19.65 17.85 -12.38
CA ARG A 752 -18.19 17.76 -12.40
C ARG A 752 -17.53 19.01 -12.97
N LEU A 753 -18.05 19.52 -14.08
CA LEU A 753 -17.55 20.74 -14.72
C LEU A 753 -17.74 21.96 -13.81
N LEU A 754 -18.91 22.10 -13.16
CA LEU A 754 -19.19 23.17 -12.22
C LEU A 754 -18.25 23.14 -10.99
N GLN A 755 -18.05 21.95 -10.41
CA GLN A 755 -17.14 21.78 -9.28
C GLN A 755 -15.69 22.10 -9.65
N THR A 756 -15.27 21.69 -10.85
CA THR A 756 -13.90 21.91 -11.34
C THR A 756 -13.66 23.40 -11.60
N SER A 757 -14.57 24.07 -12.31
CA SER A 757 -14.46 25.51 -12.57
C SER A 757 -14.42 26.32 -11.27
N THR A 758 -15.33 26.02 -10.32
CA THR A 758 -15.38 26.72 -9.02
C THR A 758 -14.10 26.47 -8.20
N LYS A 759 -13.64 25.21 -8.10
CA LYS A 759 -12.45 24.85 -7.32
C LYS A 759 -11.18 25.52 -7.87
N HIS A 760 -11.00 25.51 -9.19
CA HIS A 760 -9.83 26.10 -9.81
C HIS A 760 -9.85 27.63 -9.70
N SER A 761 -11.02 28.26 -9.85
CA SER A 761 -11.19 29.70 -9.65
C SER A 761 -10.89 30.12 -8.21
N SER A 762 -11.37 29.38 -7.21
CA SER A 762 -10.99 29.59 -5.81
C SER A 762 -9.49 29.39 -5.58
N GLY A 763 -8.87 28.43 -6.26
CA GLY A 763 -7.43 28.19 -6.19
C GLY A 763 -6.61 29.38 -6.69
N VAL A 764 -7.02 29.98 -7.80
CA VAL A 764 -6.40 31.21 -8.33
C VAL A 764 -6.54 32.37 -7.33
N ASN A 765 -7.73 32.56 -6.76
CA ASN A 765 -7.97 33.58 -5.72
C ASN A 765 -7.06 33.40 -4.48
N LEU A 766 -6.78 32.15 -4.10
CA LEU A 766 -5.88 31.81 -2.98
C LEU A 766 -4.39 31.87 -3.35
N GLY A 767 -4.02 32.25 -4.58
CA GLY A 767 -2.63 32.33 -5.03
C GLY A 767 -1.98 30.95 -5.28
N TYR A 768 -2.75 29.95 -5.74
CA TYR A 768 -2.20 28.64 -6.08
C TYR A 768 -1.14 28.74 -7.19
N GLU A 769 0.10 28.39 -6.85
CA GLU A 769 1.19 28.21 -7.80
C GLU A 769 1.46 26.73 -8.07
N LYS A 770 1.64 26.40 -9.35
CA LYS A 770 1.96 25.05 -9.79
C LYS A 770 3.39 24.69 -9.34
N ARG A 771 3.52 23.67 -8.50
CA ARG A 771 4.82 23.25 -7.91
C ARG A 771 5.71 22.43 -8.83
N VAL A 772 5.14 21.79 -9.85
CA VAL A 772 5.86 20.88 -10.77
C VAL A 772 5.63 21.36 -12.19
N ASN A 773 6.72 21.71 -12.86
CA ASN A 773 6.72 22.05 -14.27
C ASN A 773 7.19 20.84 -15.06
N HIS A 774 6.36 20.44 -16.02
CA HIS A 774 6.66 19.38 -16.99
C HIS A 774 6.94 20.04 -18.33
N ASP A 775 7.51 19.26 -19.24
CA ASP A 775 7.71 19.62 -20.64
C ASP A 775 8.70 20.79 -20.80
N LEU A 776 9.76 20.80 -19.98
CA LEU A 776 10.81 21.84 -19.97
C LEU A 776 11.89 21.57 -21.03
N VAL A 777 12.19 20.29 -21.27
CA VAL A 777 13.24 19.86 -22.21
C VAL A 777 12.61 19.40 -23.52
N VAL A 778 11.70 18.44 -23.47
CA VAL A 778 10.97 17.92 -24.63
C VAL A 778 9.56 18.48 -24.62
N SER A 779 9.06 18.90 -25.79
CA SER A 779 7.71 19.46 -25.88
C SER A 779 6.65 18.40 -25.51
N LYS A 780 5.60 18.84 -24.82
CA LYS A 780 4.46 17.97 -24.44
C LYS A 780 3.89 17.25 -25.66
N VAL A 781 3.84 17.93 -26.79
CA VAL A 781 3.20 17.45 -28.02
C VAL A 781 3.99 16.30 -28.62
N ASP A 782 5.31 16.48 -28.80
CA ASP A 782 6.19 15.49 -29.42
C ASP A 782 6.28 14.23 -28.56
N PHE A 783 6.49 14.40 -27.24
CA PHE A 783 6.52 13.29 -26.29
C PHE A 783 5.24 12.45 -26.34
N GLN A 784 4.06 13.09 -26.26
CA GLN A 784 2.80 12.37 -26.22
C GLN A 784 2.48 11.70 -27.57
N ASN A 785 2.85 12.30 -28.70
CA ASN A 785 2.67 11.68 -30.02
C ASN A 785 3.53 10.41 -30.16
N ARG A 786 4.81 10.48 -29.78
CA ARG A 786 5.69 9.31 -29.76
C ARG A 786 5.19 8.25 -28.79
N TYR A 787 4.76 8.64 -27.60
CA TYR A 787 4.20 7.71 -26.61
C TYR A 787 2.94 6.97 -27.10
N ILE A 788 2.01 7.65 -27.77
CA ILE A 788 0.83 7.01 -28.37
C ILE A 788 1.27 5.98 -29.42
N THR A 789 2.25 6.34 -30.26
CA THR A 789 2.79 5.45 -31.31
C THR A 789 3.40 4.19 -30.70
N LEU A 790 4.31 4.34 -29.74
CA LEU A 790 4.93 3.20 -29.06
C LEU A 790 3.91 2.36 -28.30
N LYS A 791 2.95 2.99 -27.62
CA LYS A 791 1.88 2.29 -26.92
C LYS A 791 1.04 1.44 -27.87
N SER A 792 0.67 1.98 -29.03
CA SER A 792 -0.09 1.24 -30.04
C SER A 792 0.70 0.03 -30.56
N LYS A 793 2.00 0.21 -30.79
CA LYS A 793 2.87 -0.81 -31.39
C LYS A 793 3.22 -1.95 -30.43
N TYR A 794 3.46 -1.65 -29.15
CA TYR A 794 4.07 -2.63 -28.23
C TYR A 794 3.18 -3.04 -27.04
N SER A 795 2.20 -2.23 -26.62
CA SER A 795 1.58 -2.45 -25.30
C SER A 795 0.75 -3.73 -25.18
N SER A 796 0.07 -4.17 -26.25
CA SER A 796 -0.75 -5.39 -26.20
C SER A 796 0.12 -6.62 -25.96
N ASP A 797 1.14 -6.81 -26.79
CA ASP A 797 1.98 -8.00 -26.75
C ASP A 797 2.79 -8.04 -25.45
N LEU A 798 3.43 -6.93 -25.08
CA LEU A 798 4.27 -6.85 -23.88
C LEU A 798 3.50 -7.08 -22.57
N VAL A 799 2.25 -6.62 -22.48
CA VAL A 799 1.42 -6.84 -21.28
C VAL A 799 0.97 -8.29 -21.19
N ASN A 800 0.59 -8.89 -22.32
CA ASN A 800 0.11 -10.27 -22.36
C ASN A 800 1.25 -11.29 -22.16
N SER A 801 2.47 -10.95 -22.56
CA SER A 801 3.64 -11.80 -22.47
C SER A 801 4.52 -11.50 -21.24
N TRP A 802 4.03 -10.72 -20.27
CA TRP A 802 4.85 -10.30 -19.13
C TRP A 802 5.29 -11.47 -18.25
N CYS A 803 6.60 -11.58 -18.02
CA CYS A 803 7.21 -12.71 -17.30
C CYS A 803 7.80 -12.35 -15.92
N GLU A 804 7.81 -11.06 -15.55
CA GLU A 804 8.30 -10.62 -14.24
C GLU A 804 7.19 -10.67 -13.19
N SER A 805 7.58 -10.67 -11.91
CA SER A 805 6.64 -10.60 -10.77
C SER A 805 5.96 -9.23 -10.63
N THR A 806 6.49 -8.21 -11.30
CA THR A 806 6.01 -6.84 -11.25
C THR A 806 4.73 -6.64 -12.07
N ASP A 807 3.97 -5.58 -11.78
CA ASP A 807 2.76 -5.25 -12.56
C ASP A 807 3.11 -4.74 -13.97
N PRO A 808 2.73 -5.46 -15.04
CA PRO A 808 2.96 -5.01 -16.42
C PRO A 808 2.31 -3.67 -16.73
N LYS A 809 1.14 -3.38 -16.14
CA LYS A 809 0.42 -2.12 -16.37
C LYS A 809 1.13 -0.89 -15.75
N LYS A 810 2.14 -1.12 -14.92
CA LYS A 810 3.02 -0.06 -14.44
C LYS A 810 4.30 0.00 -15.28
N HIS A 811 5.03 -1.12 -15.34
CA HIS A 811 6.40 -1.14 -15.90
C HIS A 811 6.44 -1.00 -17.42
N VAL A 812 5.52 -1.64 -18.16
CA VAL A 812 5.48 -1.52 -19.63
C VAL A 812 5.21 -0.07 -20.04
N PHE A 813 4.23 0.59 -19.42
CA PHE A 813 3.86 1.95 -19.77
C PHE A 813 4.87 3.00 -19.28
N GLU A 814 5.62 2.69 -18.23
CA GLU A 814 6.75 3.48 -17.74
C GLU A 814 7.90 3.47 -18.76
N ASP A 815 8.35 2.28 -19.19
CA ASP A 815 9.44 2.16 -20.16
C ASP A 815 9.06 2.69 -21.55
N LEU A 816 7.80 2.52 -21.98
CA LEU A 816 7.30 3.15 -23.22
C LEU A 816 7.36 4.68 -23.16
N ALA A 817 7.09 5.28 -21.99
CA ALA A 817 7.19 6.72 -21.81
C ALA A 817 8.65 7.17 -21.75
N ILE A 818 9.53 6.43 -21.07
CA ILE A 818 10.96 6.73 -21.03
C ILE A 818 11.56 6.65 -22.45
N ALA A 819 11.22 5.61 -23.21
CA ALA A 819 11.64 5.46 -24.61
C ALA A 819 11.12 6.63 -25.47
N ALA A 820 9.85 7.02 -25.33
CA ALA A 820 9.30 8.17 -26.05
C ALA A 820 10.05 9.46 -25.74
N PHE A 821 10.39 9.69 -24.47
CA PHE A 821 11.16 10.86 -24.07
C PHE A 821 12.58 10.85 -24.65
N LEU A 822 13.31 9.73 -24.54
CA LEU A 822 14.67 9.59 -25.06
C LEU A 822 14.75 9.81 -26.57
N ILE A 823 13.83 9.21 -27.33
CA ILE A 823 13.76 9.35 -28.79
C ILE A 823 13.61 10.82 -29.19
N GLU A 824 12.67 11.54 -28.57
CA GLU A 824 12.43 12.95 -28.88
C GLU A 824 13.53 13.86 -28.32
N TYR A 825 14.14 13.51 -27.19
CA TYR A 825 15.32 14.20 -26.65
C TYR A 825 16.52 14.10 -27.62
N TRP A 826 16.81 12.90 -28.12
CA TRP A 826 17.89 12.68 -29.09
C TRP A 826 17.65 13.41 -30.41
N LYS A 827 16.41 13.45 -30.91
CA LYS A 827 16.04 14.27 -32.08
C LYS A 827 16.27 15.76 -31.83
N LEU A 828 15.83 16.26 -30.67
CA LEU A 828 16.03 17.66 -30.28
C LEU A 828 17.52 18.03 -30.21
N LYS A 829 18.35 17.12 -29.69
CA LYS A 829 19.80 17.26 -29.58
C LYS A 829 20.56 16.89 -30.85
N LYS A 830 19.86 16.54 -31.93
CA LYS A 830 20.40 16.19 -33.24
C LYS A 830 21.37 15.00 -33.22
N PHE A 831 21.09 14.01 -32.38
CA PHE A 831 21.76 12.73 -32.45
C PHE A 831 21.29 11.99 -33.72
N ASP A 832 22.25 11.57 -34.53
CA ASP A 832 21.99 10.76 -35.72
C ASP A 832 21.97 9.27 -35.34
N LYS A 833 20.85 8.59 -35.62
CA LYS A 833 20.60 7.18 -35.23
C LYS A 833 21.74 6.24 -35.65
N ASP A 834 22.40 6.53 -36.77
CA ASP A 834 23.46 5.68 -37.30
C ASP A 834 24.84 5.97 -36.71
N ALA A 835 25.02 7.14 -36.08
CA ALA A 835 26.33 7.67 -35.66
C ALA A 835 26.62 7.54 -34.16
N PHE A 836 25.62 7.20 -33.33
CA PHE A 836 25.79 7.00 -31.89
C PHE A 836 25.18 5.67 -31.43
N GLU A 837 25.61 5.23 -30.24
CA GLU A 837 25.01 4.08 -29.56
C GLU A 837 24.62 4.44 -28.12
N PHE A 838 23.61 3.77 -27.57
CA PHE A 838 23.28 3.91 -26.15
C PHE A 838 23.83 2.73 -25.31
N ARG A 839 24.01 2.98 -24.01
CA ARG A 839 24.29 1.95 -23.00
C ARG A 839 23.35 2.15 -21.81
N ASP A 840 22.47 1.18 -21.56
CA ASP A 840 21.58 1.20 -20.40
C ASP A 840 22.22 0.45 -19.23
N LEU A 841 22.63 1.20 -18.21
CA LEU A 841 23.40 0.69 -17.08
C LEU A 841 22.46 0.35 -15.91
N GLY A 842 22.42 -0.92 -15.53
CA GLY A 842 21.39 -1.44 -14.62
C GLY A 842 20.06 -1.64 -15.34
N CYS A 843 20.09 -2.14 -16.58
CA CYS A 843 18.92 -2.24 -17.46
C CYS A 843 17.80 -3.17 -16.97
N GLY A 844 18.03 -3.96 -15.90
CA GLY A 844 17.02 -4.79 -15.27
C GLY A 844 16.35 -5.76 -16.25
N ASN A 845 15.04 -5.61 -16.44
CA ASN A 845 14.24 -6.48 -17.32
C ASN A 845 14.60 -6.34 -18.81
N GLY A 846 15.41 -5.35 -19.20
CA GLY A 846 15.85 -5.11 -20.59
C GLY A 846 14.78 -4.56 -21.54
N LEU A 847 13.59 -4.19 -21.04
CA LEU A 847 12.48 -3.76 -21.89
C LEU A 847 12.77 -2.44 -22.62
N LEU A 848 13.39 -1.47 -21.92
CA LEU A 848 13.77 -0.20 -22.54
C LEU A 848 14.75 -0.42 -23.70
N VAL A 849 15.72 -1.30 -23.53
CA VAL A 849 16.70 -1.69 -24.56
C VAL A 849 16.00 -2.31 -25.76
N TYR A 850 15.09 -3.26 -25.51
CA TYR A 850 14.26 -3.87 -26.55
C TYR A 850 13.51 -2.81 -27.37
N ILE A 851 12.76 -1.91 -26.71
CA ILE A 851 11.97 -0.89 -27.41
C ILE A 851 12.86 0.01 -28.27
N LEU A 852 13.96 0.53 -27.72
CA LEU A 852 14.85 1.44 -28.43
C LEU A 852 15.51 0.76 -29.65
N MET A 853 15.90 -0.50 -29.53
CA MET A 853 16.43 -1.29 -30.64
C MET A 853 15.39 -1.52 -31.74
N MET A 854 14.16 -1.87 -31.38
CA MET A 854 13.06 -2.05 -32.34
C MET A 854 12.62 -0.74 -33.02
N GLU A 855 12.96 0.42 -32.43
CA GLU A 855 12.80 1.75 -33.04
C GLU A 855 14.04 2.19 -33.88
N GLY A 856 15.01 1.29 -34.07
CA GLY A 856 16.17 1.47 -34.94
C GLY A 856 17.40 2.09 -34.29
N TYR A 857 17.47 2.16 -32.96
CA TYR A 857 18.65 2.67 -32.25
C TYR A 857 19.62 1.53 -31.89
N LYS A 858 20.92 1.76 -32.09
CA LYS A 858 21.96 0.81 -31.67
C LYS A 858 22.27 1.00 -30.19
N GLY A 859 22.33 -0.09 -29.43
CA GLY A 859 22.72 -0.02 -28.03
C GLY A 859 22.83 -1.38 -27.35
N GLU A 860 23.26 -1.35 -26.10
CA GLU A 860 23.43 -2.54 -25.24
C GLU A 860 22.88 -2.25 -23.84
N GLY A 861 22.24 -3.24 -23.24
CA GLY A 861 21.83 -3.22 -21.84
C GLY A 861 22.80 -4.02 -20.99
N ILE A 862 23.25 -3.45 -19.88
CA ILE A 862 24.16 -4.11 -18.95
C ILE A 862 23.48 -4.20 -17.59
N ASP A 863 23.35 -5.40 -17.04
CA ASP A 863 22.86 -5.63 -15.68
C ASP A 863 23.78 -6.61 -14.96
N ALA A 864 23.82 -6.53 -13.63
CA ALA A 864 24.62 -7.45 -12.83
C ALA A 864 24.15 -8.91 -12.92
N ARG A 865 22.95 -9.16 -13.46
CA ARG A 865 22.35 -10.49 -13.63
C ARG A 865 21.35 -10.53 -14.78
N ALA A 866 21.31 -11.64 -15.51
CA ALA A 866 20.24 -11.87 -16.48
C ALA A 866 18.86 -11.97 -15.80
N ARG A 867 17.83 -11.39 -16.43
CA ARG A 867 16.43 -11.45 -15.96
C ARG A 867 15.59 -12.42 -16.78
N LYS A 868 14.43 -12.81 -16.25
CA LYS A 868 13.53 -13.80 -16.88
C LYS A 868 13.06 -13.30 -18.25
N SER A 869 12.74 -12.00 -18.35
CA SER A 869 12.27 -11.37 -19.59
C SER A 869 13.26 -11.43 -20.75
N TRP A 870 14.56 -11.54 -20.48
CA TRP A 870 15.57 -11.51 -21.55
C TRP A 870 15.35 -12.63 -22.57
N LYS A 871 14.89 -13.80 -22.13
CA LYS A 871 14.64 -14.96 -23.00
C LYS A 871 13.48 -14.78 -23.97
N MET A 872 12.62 -13.79 -23.75
CA MET A 872 11.45 -13.52 -24.57
C MET A 872 11.73 -12.60 -25.75
N TYR A 873 12.77 -11.76 -25.65
CA TYR A 873 13.08 -10.80 -26.71
C TYR A 873 13.66 -11.48 -27.96
N PRO A 874 13.61 -10.86 -29.14
CA PRO A 874 14.24 -11.38 -30.35
C PRO A 874 15.75 -11.65 -30.15
N PRO A 875 16.33 -12.66 -30.82
CA PRO A 875 17.73 -13.05 -30.62
C PRO A 875 18.73 -11.88 -30.75
N GLU A 876 18.48 -10.98 -31.70
CA GLU A 876 19.27 -9.76 -31.89
C GLU A 876 19.33 -8.85 -30.64
N VAL A 877 18.25 -8.77 -29.87
CA VAL A 877 18.20 -8.03 -28.60
C VAL A 877 18.81 -8.85 -27.47
N GLN A 878 18.60 -10.17 -27.43
CA GLN A 878 19.22 -11.03 -26.41
C GLN A 878 20.74 -10.94 -26.44
N HIS A 879 21.34 -10.89 -27.63
CA HIS A 879 22.79 -10.72 -27.80
C HIS A 879 23.33 -9.36 -27.34
N LYS A 880 22.43 -8.37 -27.15
CA LYS A 880 22.74 -7.01 -26.70
C LYS A 880 22.39 -6.76 -25.23
N LEU A 881 21.87 -7.77 -24.54
CA LEU A 881 21.66 -7.76 -23.09
C LEU A 881 22.77 -8.58 -22.44
N VAL A 882 23.61 -7.93 -21.64
CA VAL A 882 24.88 -8.49 -21.18
C VAL A 882 24.94 -8.50 -19.65
N GLU A 883 25.25 -9.67 -19.09
CA GLU A 883 25.41 -9.85 -17.65
C GLU A 883 26.84 -9.45 -17.22
N LYS A 884 26.99 -8.23 -16.67
CA LYS A 884 28.25 -7.69 -16.15
C LYS A 884 28.01 -6.71 -15.02
N ILE A 885 28.96 -6.61 -14.10
CA ILE A 885 28.98 -5.53 -13.10
C ILE A 885 29.71 -4.30 -13.65
N ILE A 886 29.26 -3.11 -13.25
CA ILE A 886 29.92 -1.85 -13.61
C ILE A 886 30.90 -1.46 -12.51
N VAL A 887 32.19 -1.43 -12.84
CA VAL A 887 33.25 -0.96 -11.94
C VAL A 887 33.99 0.19 -12.64
N PRO A 888 33.75 1.45 -12.25
CA PRO A 888 34.42 2.60 -12.87
C PRO A 888 35.94 2.40 -12.93
N SER A 889 36.53 2.56 -14.12
CA SER A 889 37.95 2.23 -14.32
C SER A 889 38.91 2.98 -13.39
N ILE A 890 38.50 4.17 -12.95
CA ILE A 890 39.22 5.02 -12.01
C ILE A 890 39.47 4.37 -10.64
N LEU A 891 38.70 3.33 -10.29
CA LEU A 891 38.88 2.55 -9.06
C LEU A 891 39.91 1.42 -9.19
N LEU A 892 40.23 1.01 -10.42
CA LEU A 892 41.15 -0.11 -10.71
C LEU A 892 42.50 0.36 -11.26
N LYS A 893 42.53 1.53 -11.89
CA LYS A 893 43.73 2.09 -12.54
C LYS A 893 44.57 2.95 -11.61
N PRO A 894 45.88 3.12 -11.90
CA PRO A 894 46.75 4.00 -11.13
C PRO A 894 46.30 5.46 -11.26
N HIS A 895 46.67 6.27 -10.26
CA HIS A 895 46.43 7.71 -10.29
C HIS A 895 47.01 8.34 -11.57
N PRO A 896 46.34 9.31 -12.23
CA PRO A 896 46.81 9.94 -13.47
C PRO A 896 48.28 10.38 -13.43
N SER A 897 48.72 11.00 -12.33
CA SER A 897 50.13 11.39 -12.13
C SER A 897 51.11 10.21 -12.13
N LEU A 898 50.71 9.05 -11.60
CA LEU A 898 51.54 7.84 -11.61
C LEU A 898 51.56 7.22 -13.00
N ALA A 899 50.42 7.23 -13.72
CA ALA A 899 50.34 6.74 -15.09
C ALA A 899 51.25 7.54 -16.05
N MET A 900 51.44 8.84 -15.81
CA MET A 900 52.39 9.67 -16.56
C MET A 900 53.86 9.30 -16.29
N ILE A 901 54.20 9.01 -15.04
CA ILE A 901 55.58 8.71 -14.61
C ILE A 901 55.97 7.27 -14.96
N ALA A 902 55.03 6.33 -14.87
CA ALA A 902 55.23 4.91 -15.08
C ALA A 902 54.13 4.31 -15.98
N PRO A 903 54.16 4.55 -17.31
CA PRO A 903 53.11 4.12 -18.23
C PRO A 903 52.95 2.60 -18.37
N HIS A 904 53.93 1.83 -17.90
CA HIS A 904 53.92 0.38 -17.91
C HIS A 904 53.04 -0.22 -16.80
N ILE A 905 52.75 0.55 -15.75
CA ILE A 905 51.84 0.16 -14.67
C ILE A 905 50.41 0.45 -15.13
N LYS A 906 49.60 -0.59 -15.28
CA LYS A 906 48.23 -0.49 -15.84
C LYS A 906 47.13 -0.52 -14.78
N ASP A 907 47.43 -1.02 -13.58
CA ASP A 907 46.52 -1.14 -12.46
C ASP A 907 47.08 -0.46 -11.19
N ASN A 908 46.26 -0.27 -10.16
CA ASN A 908 46.67 0.37 -8.91
C ASN A 908 47.20 -0.60 -7.84
N GLY A 909 47.37 -1.88 -8.16
CA GLY A 909 47.87 -2.91 -7.25
C GLY A 909 46.95 -3.25 -6.08
N ARG A 910 45.72 -2.72 -6.05
CA ARG A 910 44.77 -3.01 -4.96
C ARG A 910 44.23 -4.43 -5.06
N GLN A 911 43.91 -4.99 -3.89
CA GLN A 911 43.25 -6.27 -3.75
C GLN A 911 41.88 -6.04 -3.11
N PHE A 912 40.87 -6.70 -3.67
CA PHE A 912 39.48 -6.58 -3.25
C PHE A 912 39.00 -7.92 -2.73
N ALA A 913 38.41 -7.91 -1.53
CA ALA A 913 37.92 -9.11 -0.88
C ALA A 913 36.52 -9.47 -1.40
N GLU A 914 36.37 -10.71 -1.86
CA GLU A 914 35.09 -11.32 -2.22
C GLU A 914 34.76 -12.41 -1.18
N PRO A 915 33.76 -12.19 -0.31
CA PRO A 915 33.26 -13.22 0.59
C PRO A 915 32.59 -14.34 -0.22
N LYS A 916 33.00 -15.60 -0.01
CA LYS A 916 32.44 -16.77 -0.68
C LYS A 916 32.42 -17.96 0.27
N ASP A 917 31.24 -18.35 0.75
CA ASP A 917 30.98 -19.57 1.55
C ASP A 917 32.12 -19.93 2.53
N ASN A 918 32.31 -19.11 3.57
CA ASN A 918 33.35 -19.26 4.61
C ASN A 918 34.83 -19.13 4.15
N GLN A 919 35.09 -18.73 2.90
CA GLN A 919 36.42 -18.35 2.39
C GLN A 919 36.39 -16.94 1.77
N VAL A 920 37.50 -16.21 1.85
CA VAL A 920 37.64 -14.90 1.20
C VAL A 920 38.52 -15.07 -0.04
N ASN A 921 37.92 -14.92 -1.21
CA ASN A 921 38.67 -14.85 -2.47
C ASN A 921 39.14 -13.41 -2.67
N TYR A 922 40.41 -13.23 -3.03
CA TYR A 922 40.95 -11.91 -3.34
C TYR A 922 41.06 -11.73 -4.85
N HIS A 923 40.49 -10.63 -5.35
CA HIS A 923 40.66 -10.22 -6.73
C HIS A 923 41.63 -9.04 -6.79
N THR A 924 42.68 -9.15 -7.61
CA THR A 924 43.56 -8.02 -7.87
C THR A 924 42.90 -7.05 -8.87
N ALA A 925 43.27 -5.77 -8.82
CA ALA A 925 42.84 -4.80 -9.81
C ALA A 925 43.13 -5.25 -11.26
N GLU A 926 44.30 -5.85 -11.49
CA GLU A 926 44.66 -6.47 -12.78
C GLU A 926 43.69 -7.60 -13.18
N SER A 927 43.31 -8.48 -12.25
CA SER A 927 42.37 -9.57 -12.52
C SER A 927 40.98 -9.03 -12.88
N LEU A 928 40.51 -7.97 -12.21
CA LEU A 928 39.22 -7.36 -12.50
C LEU A 928 39.21 -6.61 -13.84
N LEU A 929 40.30 -5.93 -14.19
CA LEU A 929 40.45 -5.27 -15.49
C LEU A 929 40.38 -6.24 -16.67
N ASN A 930 40.85 -7.48 -16.48
CA ASN A 930 40.83 -8.52 -17.50
C ASN A 930 39.60 -9.45 -17.40
N SER A 931 38.70 -9.23 -16.43
CA SER A 931 37.55 -10.10 -16.20
C SER A 931 36.44 -9.86 -17.23
N PRO A 932 35.89 -10.90 -17.88
CA PRO A 932 34.80 -10.74 -18.82
C PRO A 932 33.50 -10.27 -18.14
N ASN A 933 33.37 -10.46 -16.82
CA ASN A 933 32.17 -10.13 -16.05
C ASN A 933 32.19 -8.69 -15.50
N VAL A 934 33.26 -7.94 -15.75
CA VAL A 934 33.42 -6.55 -15.30
C VAL A 934 33.41 -5.63 -16.52
N CYS A 935 32.58 -4.59 -16.46
CA CYS A 935 32.61 -3.49 -17.42
C CYS A 935 33.18 -2.25 -16.74
N THR A 936 34.26 -1.71 -17.31
CA THR A 936 34.96 -0.55 -16.78
C THR A 936 34.58 0.75 -17.47
N THR A 937 33.62 0.69 -18.40
CA THR A 937 33.14 1.77 -19.28
C THR A 937 34.16 2.35 -20.27
N GLU A 938 35.42 1.94 -20.20
CA GLU A 938 36.46 2.43 -21.13
C GLU A 938 36.34 1.85 -22.54
N ASP A 939 35.76 0.66 -22.67
CA ASP A 939 35.54 0.01 -23.96
C ASP A 939 34.38 0.64 -24.74
N PHE A 940 33.68 1.61 -24.16
CA PHE A 940 32.57 2.27 -24.82
C PHE A 940 33.08 3.20 -25.94
N PRO A 941 32.43 3.18 -27.13
CA PRO A 941 32.73 4.12 -28.19
C PRO A 941 32.62 5.58 -27.72
N SER A 942 33.41 6.49 -28.28
CA SER A 942 33.35 7.92 -27.93
C SER A 942 31.96 8.55 -28.14
N ASN A 943 31.17 8.01 -29.07
CA ASN A 943 29.80 8.45 -29.36
C ASN A 943 28.76 7.61 -28.60
N THR A 944 28.97 7.42 -27.29
CA THR A 944 28.05 6.67 -26.44
C THR A 944 27.15 7.60 -25.62
N PHE A 945 25.86 7.25 -25.50
CA PHE A 945 24.91 7.88 -24.59
C PHE A 945 24.52 6.93 -23.46
N LEU A 946 24.72 7.32 -22.21
CA LEU A 946 24.39 6.49 -21.05
C LEU A 946 22.94 6.71 -20.60
N ILE A 947 22.27 5.61 -20.28
CA ILE A 947 20.94 5.61 -19.66
C ILE A 947 21.08 4.97 -18.29
N GLY A 948 20.54 5.64 -17.28
CA GLY A 948 20.36 5.13 -15.93
C GLY A 948 18.89 5.10 -15.59
N ASN A 949 18.15 4.14 -16.14
CA ASN A 949 16.75 3.96 -15.80
C ASN A 949 16.61 3.26 -14.45
N HIS A 950 16.45 4.04 -13.37
CA HIS A 950 16.36 3.49 -12.02
C HIS A 950 17.55 2.59 -11.65
N SER A 951 18.76 3.02 -12.02
CA SER A 951 20.02 2.26 -11.93
C SER A 951 20.56 2.03 -10.50
N ASP A 952 19.70 2.03 -9.49
CA ASP A 952 19.98 1.80 -8.07
C ASP A 952 21.30 2.42 -7.56
N GLU A 953 22.28 1.60 -7.18
CA GLU A 953 23.56 2.02 -6.63
C GLU A 953 24.41 2.86 -7.64
N LEU A 954 24.17 2.75 -8.95
CA LEU A 954 24.90 3.48 -10.00
C LEU A 954 24.45 4.93 -10.18
N THR A 955 23.34 5.34 -9.55
CA THR A 955 22.71 6.65 -9.78
C THR A 955 23.69 7.83 -9.70
N CYS A 956 24.55 7.86 -8.67
CA CYS A 956 25.54 8.94 -8.48
C CYS A 956 26.81 8.75 -9.32
N TRP A 957 27.05 7.55 -9.83
CA TRP A 957 28.20 7.25 -10.68
C TRP A 957 28.00 7.69 -12.13
N ILE A 958 26.78 7.60 -12.66
CA ILE A 958 26.50 7.89 -14.07
C ILE A 958 27.06 9.25 -14.54
N PRO A 959 26.87 10.37 -13.81
CA PRO A 959 27.44 11.66 -14.20
C PRO A 959 28.98 11.72 -14.17
N LEU A 960 29.65 10.76 -13.53
CA LEU A 960 31.11 10.69 -13.38
C LEU A 960 31.80 9.83 -14.45
N LEU A 961 31.02 9.16 -15.32
CA LEU A 961 31.55 8.27 -16.36
C LEU A 961 31.98 8.98 -17.65
N GLU A 962 31.92 10.32 -17.70
CA GLU A 962 32.41 11.14 -18.84
C GLU A 962 31.69 10.94 -20.20
N PHE A 963 30.48 10.39 -20.20
CA PHE A 963 29.63 10.29 -21.40
C PHE A 963 28.35 11.14 -21.26
N PRO A 964 27.78 11.64 -22.37
CA PRO A 964 26.40 12.14 -22.39
C PRO A 964 25.47 11.15 -21.70
N PHE A 965 24.54 11.63 -20.87
CA PHE A 965 23.73 10.75 -20.06
C PHE A 965 22.32 11.26 -19.80
N MET A 966 21.43 10.34 -19.44
CA MET A 966 20.20 10.59 -18.69
C MET A 966 20.11 9.59 -17.54
N VAL A 967 19.91 10.08 -16.32
CA VAL A 967 19.68 9.24 -15.14
C VAL A 967 18.34 9.61 -14.49
N ILE A 968 17.60 8.59 -14.06
CA ILE A 968 16.35 8.71 -13.30
C ILE A 968 16.62 8.19 -11.88
N PRO A 969 16.98 9.06 -10.92
CA PRO A 969 17.37 8.64 -9.58
C PRO A 969 16.25 7.83 -8.92
N CYS A 970 16.60 6.67 -8.35
CA CYS A 970 15.65 5.84 -7.61
C CYS A 970 16.07 5.66 -6.15
N CYS A 971 17.22 5.03 -5.92
CA CYS A 971 17.68 4.62 -4.61
C CYS A 971 18.85 5.48 -4.16
N SER A 972 18.81 5.92 -2.91
CA SER A 972 19.78 6.85 -2.36
C SER A 972 21.00 6.09 -1.82
N HIS A 973 22.03 5.96 -2.65
CA HIS A 973 23.32 5.35 -2.33
C HIS A 973 24.46 6.34 -2.54
N ALA A 974 25.49 6.24 -1.71
CA ALA A 974 26.75 6.95 -1.89
C ALA A 974 27.66 6.26 -2.92
N LEU A 975 28.76 6.92 -3.30
CA LEU A 975 29.73 6.37 -4.27
C LEU A 975 30.43 5.08 -3.80
N ASN A 976 30.40 4.77 -2.50
CA ASN A 976 30.85 3.49 -1.94
C ASN A 976 29.80 2.36 -2.03
N GLY A 977 28.58 2.65 -2.51
CA GLY A 977 27.48 1.69 -2.63
C GLY A 977 26.62 1.54 -1.37
N ASN A 978 26.93 2.25 -0.27
CA ASN A 978 26.13 2.20 0.95
C ASN A 978 24.91 3.12 0.86
N LYS A 979 23.81 2.74 1.51
CA LYS A 979 22.60 3.58 1.60
C LYS A 979 22.93 4.88 2.35
N MET A 980 22.61 6.01 1.73
CA MET A 980 22.86 7.35 2.28
C MET A 980 21.61 8.21 2.19
N ARG A 981 21.41 9.13 3.13
CA ARG A 981 20.37 10.17 3.03
C ARG A 981 21.02 11.53 2.87
N TYR A 982 20.73 12.19 1.75
CA TYR A 982 21.30 13.50 1.46
C TYR A 982 20.52 14.63 2.14
N PRO A 983 21.23 15.61 2.73
CA PRO A 983 20.58 16.77 3.32
C PRO A 983 19.95 17.65 2.23
N PRO A 984 18.86 18.37 2.54
CA PRO A 984 18.25 19.31 1.59
C PRO A 984 19.18 20.49 1.31
N ARG A 985 19.15 20.99 0.05
CA ARG A 985 19.96 22.12 -0.40
C ARG A 985 19.68 23.36 0.46
N LYS A 986 20.72 24.01 0.98
CA LYS A 986 20.59 25.28 1.72
C LYS A 986 20.36 26.42 0.73
N ILE A 987 19.10 26.78 0.48
CA ILE A 987 18.76 27.92 -0.39
C ILE A 987 19.17 29.22 0.33
N LYS A 988 20.04 30.03 -0.28
CA LYS A 988 20.55 31.29 0.30
C LYS A 988 19.51 32.44 0.33
N ILE A 989 18.35 32.27 -0.30
CA ILE A 989 17.25 33.24 -0.32
C ILE A 989 15.97 32.47 0.02
N ALA A 990 15.64 32.36 1.31
CA ALA A 990 14.38 31.78 1.74
C ALA A 990 13.24 32.75 1.40
N MET A 991 12.42 32.41 0.40
CA MET A 991 11.08 33.00 0.31
C MET A 991 10.17 32.34 1.37
N PRO A 992 9.23 33.06 2.01
CA PRO A 992 8.62 32.63 3.27
C PRO A 992 7.67 31.42 3.22
N ASN A 993 7.52 30.74 2.07
CA ASN A 993 6.47 29.72 1.86
C ASN A 993 6.93 28.41 1.17
N GLN A 994 8.24 28.12 1.07
CA GLN A 994 8.68 26.83 0.52
C GLN A 994 8.64 25.72 1.57
N ALA A 995 7.87 24.67 1.28
CA ALA A 995 7.83 23.44 2.07
C ALA A 995 9.22 22.76 2.10
N SER A 996 9.52 22.02 3.17
CA SER A 996 10.74 21.24 3.32
C SER A 996 10.95 20.31 2.12
N ALA A 997 12.15 20.33 1.53
CA ALA A 997 12.50 19.45 0.41
C ALA A 997 12.37 17.98 0.84
N SER A 998 11.75 17.17 -0.02
CA SER A 998 11.55 15.74 0.23
C SER A 998 12.88 14.97 0.13
N THR A 999 13.00 13.82 0.81
CA THR A 999 14.19 12.97 0.71
C THR A 999 14.55 12.60 -0.72
N TYR A 1000 13.55 12.38 -1.57
CA TYR A 1000 13.75 12.14 -3.00
C TYR A 1000 14.27 13.38 -3.72
N GLY A 1001 13.69 14.56 -3.44
CA GLY A 1001 14.19 15.83 -3.98
C GLY A 1001 15.65 16.08 -3.63
N SER A 1002 16.06 15.80 -2.39
CA SER A 1002 17.47 15.92 -1.96
C SER A 1002 18.41 15.00 -2.74
N LEU A 1003 18.00 13.77 -3.08
CA LEU A 1003 18.79 12.87 -3.92
C LEU A 1003 18.94 13.43 -5.34
N VAL A 1004 17.85 13.91 -5.93
CA VAL A 1004 17.87 14.47 -7.29
C VAL A 1004 18.76 15.72 -7.35
N ASP A 1005 18.64 16.60 -6.37
CA ASP A 1005 19.48 17.80 -6.26
C ASP A 1005 20.96 17.44 -6.07
N HIS A 1006 21.25 16.37 -5.33
CA HIS A 1006 22.62 15.89 -5.13
C HIS A 1006 23.23 15.31 -6.42
N VAL A 1007 22.47 14.52 -7.19
CA VAL A 1007 22.92 14.01 -8.50
C VAL A 1007 23.19 15.16 -9.47
N GLU A 1008 22.35 16.20 -9.44
CA GLU A 1008 22.55 17.43 -10.18
C GLU A 1008 23.83 18.18 -9.73
N ASP A 1009 24.06 18.29 -8.41
CA ASP A 1009 25.27 18.91 -7.84
C ASP A 1009 26.55 18.19 -8.28
N ILE A 1010 26.61 16.86 -8.18
CA ILE A 1010 27.76 16.05 -8.63
C ILE A 1010 28.00 16.26 -10.13
N ALA A 1011 26.94 16.27 -10.93
CA ALA A 1011 27.09 16.46 -12.37
C ALA A 1011 27.61 17.86 -12.73
N ILE A 1012 27.14 18.90 -12.03
CA ILE A 1012 27.63 20.28 -12.18
C ILE A 1012 29.10 20.39 -11.76
N LEU A 1013 29.47 19.78 -10.62
CA LEU A 1013 30.85 19.72 -10.16
C LEU A 1013 31.75 19.06 -11.19
N ASN A 1014 31.26 18.03 -11.87
CA ASN A 1014 31.97 17.37 -12.95
C ASN A 1014 31.96 18.18 -14.28
N GLY A 1015 31.35 19.36 -14.32
CA GLY A 1015 31.40 20.30 -15.44
C GLY A 1015 30.29 20.11 -16.49
N TRP A 1016 29.25 19.32 -16.20
CA TRP A 1016 28.13 19.11 -17.12
C TRP A 1016 27.21 20.32 -17.21
N GLN A 1017 26.69 20.59 -18.41
CA GLN A 1017 25.58 21.51 -18.60
C GLN A 1017 24.26 20.74 -18.39
N ILE A 1018 23.70 20.82 -17.19
CA ILE A 1018 22.58 19.97 -16.78
C ILE A 1018 21.24 20.51 -17.28
N GLU A 1019 20.39 19.57 -17.72
CA GLU A 1019 18.98 19.74 -17.98
C GLU A 1019 18.19 18.78 -17.07
N LYS A 1020 16.99 19.20 -16.65
CA LYS A 1020 16.15 18.46 -15.72
C LYS A 1020 14.71 18.43 -16.22
N GLU A 1021 14.11 17.25 -16.20
CA GLU A 1021 12.72 17.04 -16.63
C GLU A 1021 11.96 16.21 -15.59
N MET A 1022 10.70 16.55 -15.34
CA MET A 1022 9.80 15.72 -14.56
C MET A 1022 9.00 14.84 -15.51
N LEU A 1023 9.43 13.59 -15.67
CA LEU A 1023 8.86 12.66 -16.63
C LEU A 1023 7.39 12.34 -16.33
N ARG A 1024 6.63 12.10 -17.40
CA ARG A 1024 5.20 11.75 -17.36
C ARG A 1024 5.01 10.23 -17.24
N ILE A 1025 5.67 9.62 -16.26
CA ILE A 1025 5.62 8.19 -15.97
C ILE A 1025 4.75 7.88 -14.73
N PRO A 1026 4.19 6.67 -14.58
CA PRO A 1026 3.41 6.25 -13.41
C PRO A 1026 4.28 5.91 -12.18
N SER A 1027 5.29 6.74 -11.89
CA SER A 1027 6.24 6.58 -10.78
C SER A 1027 6.31 7.83 -9.93
N THR A 1028 6.47 7.66 -8.62
CA THR A 1028 6.75 8.77 -7.69
C THR A 1028 8.20 9.27 -7.80
N ARG A 1029 9.07 8.50 -8.46
CA ARG A 1029 10.47 8.82 -8.73
C ARG A 1029 10.64 9.17 -10.20
N ASN A 1030 10.14 10.32 -10.62
CA ASN A 1030 10.02 10.69 -12.03
C ASN A 1030 10.91 11.86 -12.47
N ALA A 1031 11.88 12.29 -11.67
CA ALA A 1031 12.84 13.30 -12.09
C ALA A 1031 13.94 12.66 -12.93
N ALA A 1032 14.21 13.21 -14.11
CA ALA A 1032 15.34 12.85 -14.95
C ALA A 1032 16.36 13.99 -14.96
N VAL A 1033 17.63 13.65 -14.68
CA VAL A 1033 18.79 14.55 -14.79
C VAL A 1033 19.59 14.11 -16.01
N MET A 1034 19.88 15.03 -16.92
CA MET A 1034 20.52 14.69 -18.19
C MET A 1034 21.47 15.77 -18.67
N SER A 1035 22.42 15.38 -19.53
CA SER A 1035 23.30 16.30 -20.21
C SER A 1035 23.87 15.68 -21.49
N CYS A 1036 24.06 16.50 -22.52
CA CYS A 1036 24.73 16.12 -23.77
C CYS A 1036 26.11 16.77 -23.95
N GLY A 1037 26.56 17.59 -23.00
CA GLY A 1037 27.82 18.32 -23.16
C GLY A 1037 28.26 19.07 -21.91
N LYS A 1038 29.57 19.31 -21.82
CA LYS A 1038 30.16 20.11 -20.74
C LYS A 1038 29.97 21.60 -20.98
N VAL A 1039 29.99 22.40 -19.92
CA VAL A 1039 30.02 23.87 -20.03
C VAL A 1039 31.29 24.33 -20.75
N LYS A 1040 31.23 25.50 -21.41
CA LYS A 1040 32.31 26.02 -22.27
C LYS A 1040 33.72 25.99 -21.65
N GLN A 1041 33.82 26.16 -20.34
CA GLN A 1041 35.10 26.15 -19.61
C GLN A 1041 35.77 24.77 -19.57
N PHE A 1042 34.99 23.69 -19.67
CA PHE A 1042 35.47 22.31 -19.62
C PHE A 1042 35.37 21.59 -20.98
N GLN A 1043 35.01 22.31 -22.04
CA GLN A 1043 34.99 21.75 -23.40
C GLN A 1043 36.40 21.60 -23.95
N GLY A 1044 36.73 20.40 -24.45
CA GLY A 1044 38.06 20.08 -24.97
C GLY A 1044 39.13 19.91 -23.90
N GLU A 1045 38.72 19.71 -22.64
CA GLU A 1045 39.64 19.44 -21.56
C GLU A 1045 40.41 18.11 -21.78
N PRO A 1046 41.73 18.08 -21.55
CA PRO A 1046 42.49 16.84 -21.61
C PRO A 1046 41.93 15.78 -20.65
N GLN A 1047 41.82 14.53 -21.14
CA GLN A 1047 41.21 13.43 -20.40
C GLN A 1047 41.85 13.21 -19.01
N GLU A 1048 43.15 13.46 -18.86
CA GLU A 1048 43.86 13.33 -17.58
C GLU A 1048 43.40 14.36 -16.54
N ILE A 1049 43.11 15.59 -16.96
CA ILE A 1049 42.58 16.64 -16.06
C ILE A 1049 41.14 16.29 -15.65
N SER A 1050 40.34 15.79 -16.59
CA SER A 1050 38.99 15.32 -16.30
C SER A 1050 38.99 14.18 -15.29
N LYS A 1051 39.89 13.20 -15.43
CA LYS A 1051 40.06 12.10 -14.46
C LYS A 1051 40.46 12.60 -13.07
N LEU A 1052 41.37 13.58 -12.99
CA LEU A 1052 41.75 14.20 -11.71
C LEU A 1052 40.55 14.86 -11.03
N ARG A 1053 39.72 15.59 -11.78
CA ARG A 1053 38.48 16.16 -11.23
C ARG A 1053 37.55 15.09 -10.67
N VAL A 1054 37.36 13.99 -11.39
CA VAL A 1054 36.50 12.89 -10.90
C VAL A 1054 37.06 12.31 -9.59
N LEU A 1055 38.39 12.16 -9.46
CA LEU A 1055 39.02 11.74 -8.20
C LEU A 1055 38.79 12.75 -7.07
N ASP A 1056 38.91 14.05 -7.35
CA ASP A 1056 38.65 15.11 -6.36
C ASP A 1056 37.19 15.07 -5.88
N ILE A 1057 36.24 14.87 -6.80
CA ILE A 1057 34.81 14.72 -6.46
C ILE A 1057 34.59 13.47 -5.60
N ILE A 1058 35.18 12.32 -5.98
CA ILE A 1058 35.08 11.09 -5.19
C ILE A 1058 35.63 11.32 -3.77
N ALA A 1059 36.75 12.03 -3.62
CA ALA A 1059 37.33 12.36 -2.32
C ALA A 1059 36.41 13.29 -1.49
N MET A 1060 35.79 14.30 -2.12
CA MET A 1060 34.84 15.20 -1.49
C MET A 1060 33.57 14.48 -0.98
N GLU A 1061 33.13 13.45 -1.70
CA GLU A 1061 31.96 12.62 -1.35
C GLU A 1061 32.25 11.54 -0.29
N GLY A 1062 33.45 11.54 0.31
CA GLY A 1062 33.85 10.59 1.35
C GLY A 1062 34.44 9.29 0.82
N GLY A 1063 34.79 9.23 -0.46
CA GLY A 1063 35.47 8.10 -1.10
C GLY A 1063 34.52 7.06 -1.71
N ALA A 1064 35.13 6.10 -2.42
CA ALA A 1064 34.44 5.00 -3.10
C ALA A 1064 34.84 3.62 -2.54
N GLU A 1065 35.45 3.58 -1.36
CA GLU A 1065 35.94 2.36 -0.73
C GLU A 1065 34.77 1.43 -0.35
N GLY A 1066 34.81 0.18 -0.79
CA GLY A 1066 33.70 -0.78 -0.68
C GLY A 1066 32.85 -0.92 -1.95
N TRP A 1067 32.99 -0.04 -2.95
CA TRP A 1067 32.20 -0.13 -4.19
C TRP A 1067 32.44 -1.44 -4.95
N VAL A 1068 33.71 -1.82 -5.09
CA VAL A 1068 34.11 -3.00 -5.88
C VAL A 1068 33.59 -4.28 -5.23
N GLU A 1069 33.76 -4.40 -3.91
CA GLU A 1069 33.27 -5.52 -3.10
C GLU A 1069 31.75 -5.59 -3.12
N ASN A 1070 31.06 -4.45 -2.97
CA ASN A 1070 29.61 -4.38 -3.08
C ASN A 1070 29.12 -4.80 -4.47
N SER A 1071 29.80 -4.38 -5.53
CA SER A 1071 29.47 -4.74 -6.91
C SER A 1071 29.66 -6.24 -7.17
N LEU A 1072 30.76 -6.84 -6.70
CA LEU A 1072 30.99 -8.28 -6.80
C LEU A 1072 29.90 -9.09 -6.08
N ASN A 1073 29.42 -8.61 -4.93
CA ASN A 1073 28.34 -9.26 -4.18
C ASN A 1073 26.98 -9.21 -4.89
N LEU A 1074 26.74 -8.25 -5.80
CA LEU A 1074 25.47 -8.13 -6.52
C LEU A 1074 25.22 -9.30 -7.48
N MET A 1075 26.27 -9.91 -8.05
CA MET A 1075 26.12 -11.07 -8.95
C MET A 1075 25.57 -12.32 -8.24
N LYS A 1076 25.79 -12.46 -6.92
CA LYS A 1076 25.40 -13.66 -6.16
C LYS A 1076 24.10 -13.52 -5.39
N LYS A 1077 23.71 -12.30 -5.01
CA LYS A 1077 22.44 -12.10 -4.29
C LYS A 1077 21.28 -12.47 -5.21
N ALA A 1078 20.36 -13.28 -4.70
CA ALA A 1078 19.11 -13.61 -5.39
C ALA A 1078 18.45 -12.33 -5.93
N PRO A 1079 17.74 -12.41 -7.09
CA PRO A 1079 16.86 -11.35 -7.56
C PRO A 1079 16.13 -10.69 -6.40
N ARG A 1080 16.38 -9.39 -6.14
CA ARG A 1080 15.50 -8.65 -5.24
C ARG A 1080 14.13 -8.72 -5.92
N SER A 1081 13.14 -9.28 -5.24
CA SER A 1081 11.75 -9.24 -5.66
C SER A 1081 11.33 -7.78 -5.68
N HIS A 1082 11.43 -7.18 -6.86
CA HIS A 1082 10.82 -5.90 -7.16
C HIS A 1082 9.47 -6.14 -7.80
#